data_AF-A0AAV3K7D9-F1
#
_entry.id   AF-A0AAV3K7D9-F1
#
_cell.length_a   1.000
_cell.length_b   1.000
_cell.length_c   1.000
_cell.angle_alpha   90.00
_cell.angle_beta   90.00
_cell.angle_gamma   90.00
#
_symmetry.space_group_name_H-M   'P 1'
#
loop_
_entity.id
_entity.type
_entity.pdbx_description
1 polymer ?
#
loop_
_entity_poly.entity_id
_entity_poly.type
_entity_poly.pdbx_seq_one_letter_code
_entity_poly.pdbx_strand_id
1 'polypeptide(L)'
;MLLVSLAKVSELDQLYPYWRNRMGAPELLQWPAQKTIEFLTTQMDAVIPPPPEVTSPQYYALTEDDLRKLAERNAIQTQLDGLIGHQFTSPVELNNAVRPLIRQLHGNEEQILQQIVDAAPASDGNRSRPQPATALSTPGDISTQEDISTLEDKAQPDDQARPDVDGARQHSDAGTAVPVTVYSLNQNALELAYLDLNLVSVDKDALARLATLKDTPFADRYQLTVAMKMAGLDRLSHQSWQRILEIAHKDGAPAATIPPMVWRAPADCGCEDSTQNVNGADATFYGFYPYWQPLADGQTLNFRQLDRIGYFSAAVLPGARDPQLVLPPNWRKTRPYNDFIRLAHRYRTHVDLVVSTPRKLPSPTLVSLFTSSLIARLGASIQTPLDDDWINRAKPWLTFGLSPSDTMADGVTLDFDLTRLSTRAGQQTFMRFVQALRKTLTPAGQTPETPPRYAINLMVPVEPLLKGQGFYTLDNLRELLPYVDRFILQSEPPDGVVKPRRAIDPLSDLRHFLSQQPQVAIPELYRKMVPILITDANRQQTTELAELVRYSSWSFLSAAYWPLPLDETSQQLISQTYYPAADLPAPLAQIAAAVNAVIDVICPNRWVLRLILFITFWGIVITGVASLWLFPVRKVTDSLWFAGFVVLFAAALMLALVADPYWQQYQTLILLLFAAVVVAIAVLQRIRKNRRERNP
;
A
#
# COMPACT_ATOMS: atom_id res chain seq x y z
N MET A 1 22.26 -54.93 -15.53
CA MET A 1 21.67 -53.77 -16.25
C MET A 1 20.14 -53.69 -16.15
N LEU A 2 19.40 -54.81 -16.24
CA LEU A 2 17.92 -54.84 -16.22
C LEU A 2 17.26 -54.30 -14.92
N LEU A 3 17.91 -54.46 -13.75
CA LEU A 3 17.40 -53.94 -12.47
C LEU A 3 17.49 -52.41 -12.34
N VAL A 4 18.51 -51.78 -12.97
CA VAL A 4 18.68 -50.32 -12.98
C VAL A 4 17.68 -49.66 -13.92
N SER A 5 17.29 -50.34 -15.02
CA SER A 5 16.23 -49.86 -15.91
C SER A 5 14.84 -49.98 -15.29
N LEU A 6 14.56 -51.02 -14.49
CA LEU A 6 13.28 -51.18 -13.79
C LEU A 6 13.06 -50.10 -12.72
N ALA A 7 14.11 -49.72 -11.97
CA ALA A 7 14.03 -48.65 -10.98
C ALA A 7 13.71 -47.28 -11.63
N LYS A 8 14.37 -46.95 -12.75
CA LYS A 8 14.09 -45.72 -13.50
C LYS A 8 12.70 -45.70 -14.14
N VAL A 9 12.21 -46.84 -14.60
CA VAL A 9 10.87 -46.99 -15.18
C VAL A 9 9.76 -46.84 -14.12
N SER A 10 10.04 -47.25 -12.87
CA SER A 10 9.20 -46.99 -11.70
C SER A 10 9.18 -45.51 -11.31
N GLU A 11 10.33 -44.85 -11.31
CA GLU A 11 10.46 -43.39 -11.06
C GLU A 11 9.72 -42.57 -12.14
N LEU A 12 9.77 -43.01 -13.40
CA LEU A 12 9.08 -42.37 -14.52
C LEU A 12 7.56 -42.54 -14.47
N ASP A 13 7.06 -43.67 -13.95
CA ASP A 13 5.62 -43.88 -13.73
C ASP A 13 5.05 -42.94 -12.66
N GLN A 14 5.86 -42.59 -11.64
CA GLN A 14 5.46 -41.62 -10.62
C GLN A 14 5.36 -40.20 -11.19
N LEU A 15 6.19 -39.86 -12.17
CA LEU A 15 6.22 -38.53 -12.77
C LEU A 15 5.21 -38.35 -13.92
N TYR A 16 4.89 -39.42 -14.67
CA TYR A 16 4.03 -39.34 -15.87
C TYR A 16 3.05 -40.53 -16.01
N PRO A 17 2.06 -40.71 -15.11
CA PRO A 17 1.30 -41.97 -14.96
C PRO A 17 0.56 -42.52 -16.20
N TYR A 18 0.51 -41.80 -17.31
CA TYR A 18 -0.17 -42.18 -18.55
C TYR A 18 0.74 -42.36 -19.77
N TRP A 19 2.07 -42.27 -19.62
CA TRP A 19 3.01 -42.34 -20.77
C TRP A 19 2.94 -43.68 -21.52
N ARG A 20 2.70 -44.78 -20.79
CA ARG A 20 2.58 -46.14 -21.37
C ARG A 20 1.32 -46.35 -22.18
N ASN A 21 0.24 -45.61 -21.90
CA ASN A 21 -1.04 -45.76 -22.59
C ASN A 21 -1.01 -45.25 -24.03
N ARG A 22 0.08 -44.60 -24.45
CA ARG A 22 0.26 -44.06 -25.81
C ARG A 22 1.16 -44.91 -26.70
N MET A 23 1.61 -46.08 -26.24
CA MET A 23 2.46 -46.99 -27.01
C MET A 23 1.84 -48.38 -27.14
N GLY A 24 2.06 -49.03 -28.28
CA GLY A 24 1.65 -50.41 -28.49
C GLY A 24 2.49 -51.41 -27.66
N ALA A 25 1.90 -52.54 -27.28
CA ALA A 25 2.60 -53.62 -26.57
C ALA A 25 3.94 -54.08 -27.22
N PRO A 26 4.06 -54.22 -28.57
CA PRO A 26 5.35 -54.58 -29.17
C PRO A 26 6.41 -53.46 -29.13
N GLU A 27 6.00 -52.19 -29.07
CA GLU A 27 6.92 -51.04 -28.97
C GLU A 27 7.55 -50.93 -27.58
N LEU A 28 6.78 -51.24 -26.52
CA LEU A 28 7.25 -51.26 -25.14
C LEU A 28 8.33 -52.33 -24.90
N LEU A 29 8.22 -53.49 -25.55
CA LEU A 29 9.16 -54.61 -25.38
C LEU A 29 10.52 -54.36 -26.06
N GLN A 30 10.57 -53.47 -27.04
CA GLN A 30 11.79 -53.19 -27.82
C GLN A 30 12.37 -51.79 -27.52
N TRP A 31 11.84 -51.07 -26.53
CA TRP A 31 12.16 -49.68 -26.26
C TRP A 31 13.57 -49.50 -25.62
N PRO A 32 14.54 -48.89 -26.33
CA PRO A 32 15.88 -48.66 -25.79
C PRO A 32 15.90 -47.53 -24.75
N ALA A 33 16.78 -47.63 -23.75
CA ALA A 33 16.94 -46.58 -22.72
C ALA A 33 17.28 -45.20 -23.32
N GLN A 34 18.02 -45.14 -24.43
CA GLN A 34 18.37 -43.89 -25.12
C GLN A 34 17.16 -43.22 -25.79
N LYS A 35 16.21 -43.99 -26.36
CA LYS A 35 14.95 -43.43 -26.88
C LYS A 35 14.06 -42.87 -25.77
N THR A 36 14.21 -43.34 -24.54
CA THR A 36 13.48 -42.78 -23.38
C THR A 36 13.95 -41.35 -23.09
N ILE A 37 15.27 -41.12 -23.13
CA ILE A 37 15.84 -39.79 -22.94
C ILE A 37 15.41 -38.87 -24.08
N GLU A 38 15.48 -39.35 -25.32
CA GLU A 38 15.10 -38.59 -26.52
C GLU A 38 13.60 -38.23 -26.54
N PHE A 39 12.72 -39.17 -26.16
CA PHE A 39 11.28 -38.96 -26.00
C PHE A 39 10.96 -37.97 -24.87
N LEU A 40 11.71 -38.00 -23.77
CA LEU A 40 11.54 -37.06 -22.65
C LEU A 40 12.05 -35.65 -22.98
N THR A 41 13.16 -35.53 -23.72
CA THR A 41 13.63 -34.21 -24.20
C THR A 41 12.68 -33.63 -25.25
N THR A 42 12.12 -34.45 -26.14
CA THR A 42 11.09 -33.99 -27.08
C THR A 42 9.77 -33.67 -26.40
N GLN A 43 9.40 -34.31 -25.28
CA GLN A 43 8.24 -33.91 -24.47
C GLN A 43 8.50 -32.63 -23.65
N MET A 44 9.74 -32.36 -23.21
CA MET A 44 10.10 -31.07 -22.60
C MET A 44 10.03 -29.91 -23.61
N ASP A 45 10.32 -30.17 -24.89
CA ASP A 45 10.22 -29.17 -25.96
C ASP A 45 8.85 -29.14 -26.67
N ALA A 46 8.00 -30.17 -26.47
CA ALA A 46 6.69 -30.30 -27.12
C ALA A 46 5.49 -30.32 -26.15
N VAL A 47 5.62 -29.72 -24.96
CA VAL A 47 4.46 -29.02 -24.38
C VAL A 47 4.29 -27.75 -25.20
N ILE A 48 3.74 -27.90 -26.41
CA ILE A 48 3.11 -26.78 -27.10
C ILE A 48 1.89 -26.47 -26.23
N PRO A 49 1.88 -25.38 -25.45
CA PRO A 49 0.64 -24.92 -24.85
C PRO A 49 -0.34 -24.66 -26.01
N PRO A 50 -1.67 -24.71 -25.79
CA PRO A 50 -2.59 -24.11 -26.76
C PRO A 50 -2.02 -22.75 -27.18
N PRO A 51 -2.09 -22.37 -28.48
CA PRO A 51 -1.51 -21.13 -28.96
C PRO A 51 -1.87 -20.05 -27.94
N PRO A 52 -0.87 -19.35 -27.35
CA PRO A 52 -1.17 -18.39 -26.32
C PRO A 52 -2.18 -17.44 -26.95
N GLU A 53 -3.38 -17.37 -26.37
CA GLU A 53 -4.16 -16.17 -26.52
C GLU A 53 -3.18 -15.05 -26.24
N VAL A 54 -2.94 -14.23 -27.26
CA VAL A 54 -2.17 -13.01 -27.16
C VAL A 54 -2.98 -12.16 -26.19
N THR A 55 -2.80 -12.42 -24.90
CA THR A 55 -3.39 -11.67 -23.82
C THR A 55 -2.59 -10.39 -23.87
N SER A 56 -3.14 -9.43 -24.62
CA SER A 56 -2.72 -8.04 -24.57
C SER A 56 -2.55 -7.68 -23.10
N PRO A 57 -1.48 -6.95 -22.73
CA PRO A 57 -1.32 -6.51 -21.34
C PRO A 57 -2.62 -5.86 -20.89
N GLN A 58 -3.10 -6.21 -19.70
CA GLN A 58 -4.33 -5.66 -19.15
C GLN A 58 -3.99 -4.77 -17.96
N TYR A 59 -4.78 -3.73 -17.75
CA TYR A 59 -4.66 -2.86 -16.60
C TYR A 59 -6.05 -2.38 -16.17
N TYR A 60 -6.09 -1.74 -15.01
CA TYR A 60 -7.31 -1.14 -14.48
C TYR A 60 -7.09 0.37 -14.29
N ALA A 61 -7.98 1.20 -14.85
CA ALA A 61 -7.96 2.65 -14.65
C ALA A 61 -9.36 3.24 -14.85
N LEU A 62 -9.73 4.21 -14.02
CA LEU A 62 -10.94 5.00 -14.20
C LEU A 62 -10.59 6.28 -14.97
N THR A 63 -11.21 6.48 -16.13
CA THR A 63 -11.03 7.70 -16.93
C THR A 63 -12.08 8.76 -16.58
N GLU A 64 -11.83 10.01 -16.97
CA GLU A 64 -12.84 11.08 -16.88
C GLU A 64 -14.15 10.69 -17.57
N ASP A 65 -14.05 10.03 -18.74
CA ASP A 65 -15.22 9.57 -19.48
C ASP A 65 -15.99 8.47 -18.74
N ASP A 66 -15.30 7.58 -18.05
CA ASP A 66 -15.93 6.54 -17.23
C ASP A 66 -16.70 7.16 -16.05
N LEU A 67 -16.09 8.13 -15.36
CA LEU A 67 -16.71 8.83 -14.24
C LEU A 67 -17.91 9.68 -14.69
N ARG A 68 -17.80 10.37 -15.84
CA ARG A 68 -18.90 11.12 -16.45
C ARG A 68 -20.07 10.20 -16.79
N LYS A 69 -19.80 9.06 -17.45
CA LYS A 69 -20.83 8.05 -17.75
C LYS A 69 -21.51 7.51 -16.49
N LEU A 70 -20.74 7.26 -15.43
CA LEU A 70 -21.30 6.84 -14.13
C LEU A 70 -22.20 7.93 -13.52
N ALA A 71 -21.79 9.20 -13.60
CA ALA A 71 -22.57 10.33 -13.10
C ALA A 71 -23.87 10.54 -13.89
N GLU A 72 -23.82 10.48 -15.23
CA GLU A 72 -24.99 10.58 -16.12
C GLU A 72 -25.99 9.45 -15.83
N ARG A 73 -25.50 8.21 -15.71
CA ARG A 73 -26.32 7.04 -15.37
C ARG A 73 -26.98 7.17 -14.01
N ASN A 74 -26.25 7.64 -13.00
CA ASN A 74 -26.81 7.88 -11.67
C ASN A 74 -27.90 8.97 -11.68
N ALA A 75 -27.72 10.03 -12.47
CA ALA A 75 -28.74 11.07 -12.61
C ALA A 75 -30.03 10.54 -13.24
N ILE A 76 -29.91 9.71 -14.29
CA ILE A 76 -31.06 9.07 -14.94
C ILE A 76 -31.77 8.12 -13.96
N GLN A 77 -31.03 7.30 -13.23
CA GLN A 77 -31.58 6.42 -12.20
C GLN A 77 -32.33 7.21 -11.12
N THR A 78 -31.75 8.30 -10.60
CA THR A 78 -32.40 9.15 -9.58
C THR A 78 -33.72 9.74 -10.11
N GLN A 79 -33.75 10.15 -11.38
CA GLN A 79 -34.96 10.69 -11.99
C GLN A 79 -36.03 9.61 -12.20
N LEU A 80 -35.64 8.39 -12.61
CA LEU A 80 -36.57 7.27 -12.74
C LEU A 80 -37.10 6.79 -11.38
N ASP A 81 -36.25 6.73 -10.35
CA ASP A 81 -36.64 6.39 -8.98
C ASP A 81 -37.61 7.42 -8.39
N GLY A 82 -37.43 8.70 -8.71
CA GLY A 82 -38.35 9.78 -8.32
C GLY A 82 -39.74 9.68 -8.95
N LEU A 83 -39.89 8.92 -10.04
CA LEU A 83 -41.18 8.64 -10.68
C LEU A 83 -41.86 7.38 -10.11
N ILE A 84 -41.20 6.62 -9.23
CA ILE A 84 -41.81 5.48 -8.53
C ILE A 84 -42.93 6.01 -7.61
N GLY A 85 -44.11 5.42 -7.72
CA GLY A 85 -45.31 5.85 -6.96
C GLY A 85 -46.07 7.03 -7.59
N HIS A 86 -45.54 7.67 -8.64
CA HIS A 86 -46.33 8.60 -9.45
C HIS A 86 -47.31 7.83 -10.35
N GLN A 87 -48.56 8.29 -10.34
CA GLN A 87 -49.64 7.77 -11.17
C GLN A 87 -49.85 8.69 -12.37
N PHE A 88 -49.71 8.16 -13.57
CA PHE A 88 -49.93 8.88 -14.81
C PHE A 88 -51.33 8.59 -15.34
N THR A 89 -52.06 9.64 -15.70
CA THR A 89 -53.47 9.54 -16.11
C THR A 89 -53.64 9.30 -17.61
N SER A 90 -52.55 9.43 -18.39
CA SER A 90 -52.54 9.12 -19.80
C SER A 90 -51.21 8.50 -20.27
N PRO A 91 -51.21 7.67 -21.34
CA PRO A 91 -49.99 7.14 -21.94
C PRO A 91 -49.04 8.23 -22.47
N VAL A 92 -49.59 9.37 -22.86
CA VAL A 92 -48.82 10.53 -23.38
C VAL A 92 -48.03 11.18 -22.26
N GLU A 93 -48.64 11.34 -21.08
CA GLU A 93 -48.01 11.89 -19.89
C GLU A 93 -46.85 11.01 -19.40
N LEU A 94 -47.08 9.70 -19.33
CA LEU A 94 -46.05 8.69 -19.02
C LEU A 94 -44.90 8.72 -20.04
N ASN A 95 -45.21 8.70 -21.33
CA ASN A 95 -44.19 8.73 -22.38
C ASN A 95 -43.39 10.03 -22.34
N ASN A 96 -44.01 11.18 -22.06
CA ASN A 96 -43.29 12.44 -21.96
C ASN A 96 -42.36 12.49 -20.73
N ALA A 97 -42.71 11.80 -19.64
CA ALA A 97 -41.88 11.76 -18.42
C ALA A 97 -40.75 10.72 -18.51
N VAL A 98 -41.03 9.52 -19.03
CA VAL A 98 -40.13 8.36 -18.93
C VAL A 98 -39.29 8.15 -20.20
N ARG A 99 -39.86 8.39 -21.38
CA ARG A 99 -39.20 8.14 -22.68
C ARG A 99 -37.93 8.98 -22.90
N PRO A 100 -37.85 10.28 -22.50
CA PRO A 100 -36.63 11.06 -22.60
C PRO A 100 -35.49 10.49 -21.73
N LEU A 101 -35.80 9.90 -20.59
CA LEU A 101 -34.84 9.31 -19.65
C LEU A 101 -34.30 7.99 -20.21
N ILE A 102 -35.17 7.15 -20.77
CA ILE A 102 -34.78 5.87 -21.40
C ILE A 102 -33.96 6.09 -22.67
N ARG A 103 -34.23 7.13 -23.46
CA ARG A 103 -33.42 7.46 -24.65
C ARG A 103 -31.96 7.76 -24.35
N GLN A 104 -31.67 8.24 -23.14
CA GLN A 104 -30.31 8.51 -22.70
C GLN A 104 -29.59 7.22 -22.26
N LEU A 105 -30.31 6.12 -22.10
CA LEU A 105 -29.79 4.79 -21.80
C LEU A 105 -29.62 4.01 -23.12
N HIS A 106 -28.42 3.51 -23.39
CA HIS A 106 -28.19 2.68 -24.57
C HIS A 106 -28.99 1.36 -24.45
N GLY A 107 -30.05 1.19 -25.26
CA GLY A 107 -30.92 0.00 -25.26
C GLY A 107 -32.13 0.14 -26.19
N ASN A 108 -32.95 -0.91 -26.29
CA ASN A 108 -34.18 -0.88 -27.09
C ASN A 108 -35.31 -0.15 -26.32
N GLU A 109 -35.55 1.11 -26.65
CA GLU A 109 -36.49 2.05 -26.00
C GLU A 109 -37.87 1.43 -25.75
N GLU A 110 -38.43 0.73 -26.73
CA GLU A 110 -39.78 0.15 -26.64
C GLU A 110 -39.83 -1.07 -25.71
N GLN A 111 -38.77 -1.87 -25.68
CA GLN A 111 -38.71 -3.08 -24.89
C GLN A 111 -38.56 -2.75 -23.39
N ILE A 112 -37.78 -1.70 -23.07
CA ILE A 112 -37.59 -1.20 -21.70
C ILE A 112 -38.90 -0.58 -21.20
N LEU A 113 -39.56 0.26 -22.00
CA LEU A 113 -40.85 0.86 -21.65
C LEU A 113 -41.94 -0.17 -21.38
N GLN A 114 -41.99 -1.25 -22.17
CA GLN A 114 -42.98 -2.33 -21.97
C GLN A 114 -42.73 -3.16 -20.70
N GLN A 115 -41.48 -3.26 -20.26
CA GLN A 115 -41.12 -4.03 -19.06
C GLN A 115 -41.39 -3.27 -17.77
N ILE A 116 -41.18 -1.95 -17.74
CA ILE A 116 -41.20 -1.17 -16.49
C ILE A 116 -42.56 -0.52 -16.18
N VAL A 117 -43.53 -0.61 -17.08
CA VAL A 117 -44.83 0.09 -16.96
C VAL A 117 -45.93 -0.91 -16.62
N ASP A 118 -46.59 -0.70 -15.48
CA ASP A 118 -47.85 -1.37 -15.14
C ASP A 118 -49.03 -0.47 -15.51
N ALA A 119 -50.09 -1.09 -16.05
CA ALA A 119 -51.36 -0.44 -16.33
C ALA A 119 -52.46 -1.09 -15.48
N ALA A 120 -53.08 -0.32 -14.58
CA ALA A 120 -54.18 -0.77 -13.74
C ALA A 120 -55.44 0.07 -14.00
N PRO A 121 -56.65 -0.53 -13.96
CA PRO A 121 -57.88 0.25 -13.98
C PRO A 121 -57.98 1.10 -12.69
N ALA A 122 -58.27 2.39 -12.80
CA ALA A 122 -58.55 3.24 -11.63
C ALA A 122 -59.64 2.56 -10.78
N SER A 123 -59.29 2.21 -9.54
CA SER A 123 -60.25 1.64 -8.61
C SER A 123 -61.12 2.77 -8.08
N ASP A 124 -62.44 2.65 -8.27
CA ASP A 124 -63.42 3.52 -7.64
C ASP A 124 -63.30 3.44 -6.11
N GLY A 125 -63.00 4.59 -5.52
CA GLY A 125 -63.06 4.97 -4.11
C GLY A 125 -63.22 3.87 -3.06
N ASN A 126 -62.13 3.56 -2.34
CA ASN A 126 -62.26 3.05 -0.99
C ASN A 126 -62.44 4.25 -0.02
N ARG A 127 -63.66 4.45 0.47
CA ARG A 127 -63.93 5.29 1.66
C ARG A 127 -63.28 4.64 2.87
N SER A 128 -61.99 4.91 3.08
CA SER A 128 -61.32 4.71 4.37
C SER A 128 -61.07 6.07 4.98
N ARG A 129 -62.01 6.45 5.85
CA ARG A 129 -61.96 7.58 6.79
C ARG A 129 -60.57 7.65 7.47
N PRO A 130 -59.90 8.82 7.55
CA PRO A 130 -58.76 8.96 8.43
C PRO A 130 -59.26 8.84 9.88
N GLN A 131 -58.78 7.82 10.60
CA GLN A 131 -58.84 7.80 12.06
C GLN A 131 -57.78 8.79 12.59
N PRO A 132 -58.14 9.68 13.54
CA PRO A 132 -57.16 10.54 14.19
C PRO A 132 -56.24 9.69 15.08
N ALA A 133 -54.96 10.06 15.10
CA ALA A 133 -53.97 9.53 16.02
C ALA A 133 -54.49 9.63 17.46
N THR A 134 -54.62 8.48 18.13
CA THR A 134 -54.91 8.42 19.56
C THR A 134 -53.62 8.73 20.30
N ALA A 135 -53.59 9.87 20.97
CA ALA A 135 -52.53 10.27 21.88
C ALA A 135 -52.43 9.25 23.03
N LEU A 136 -51.19 8.80 23.27
CA LEU A 136 -50.81 8.04 24.45
C LEU A 136 -50.99 8.94 25.68
N SER A 137 -51.98 8.64 26.51
CA SER A 137 -52.17 9.31 27.80
C SER A 137 -51.28 8.62 28.84
N THR A 138 -50.34 9.36 29.43
CA THR A 138 -49.75 9.04 30.73
C THR A 138 -50.12 10.18 31.68
N PRO A 139 -50.66 9.91 32.89
CA PRO A 139 -51.11 10.97 33.80
C PRO A 139 -49.98 11.45 34.73
N GLY A 140 -49.98 12.75 35.02
CA GLY A 140 -49.17 13.38 36.07
C GLY A 140 -49.27 14.91 36.07
N ASP A 141 -49.91 15.43 37.12
CA ASP A 141 -50.20 16.85 37.42
C ASP A 141 -49.04 17.85 37.27
N ILE A 142 -49.36 19.12 36.96
CA ILE A 142 -49.34 20.28 37.88
C ILE A 142 -49.75 21.57 37.11
N SER A 143 -50.48 22.41 37.84
CA SER A 143 -51.20 23.66 37.59
C SER A 143 -50.50 24.89 36.97
N THR A 144 -51.36 25.84 36.57
CA THR A 144 -51.28 27.34 36.43
C THR A 144 -51.11 27.90 35.01
N GLN A 145 -51.68 29.04 34.57
CA GLN A 145 -52.80 29.94 34.92
C GLN A 145 -52.74 31.10 33.89
N GLU A 146 -53.88 31.67 33.46
CA GLU A 146 -54.07 33.02 32.81
C GLU A 146 -53.42 33.26 31.41
N ASP A 147 -53.90 34.09 30.48
CA ASP A 147 -55.07 34.98 30.33
C ASP A 147 -55.15 35.47 28.85
N ILE A 148 -56.39 35.75 28.36
CA ILE A 148 -56.89 36.91 27.56
C ILE A 148 -55.98 37.41 26.40
N SER A 149 -56.38 37.65 25.12
CA SER A 149 -57.43 38.56 24.65
C SER A 149 -57.39 38.70 23.10
N THR A 150 -58.57 38.73 22.45
CA THR A 150 -59.09 39.75 21.47
C THR A 150 -58.21 40.31 20.32
N LEU A 151 -58.68 40.72 19.13
CA LEU A 151 -59.98 41.08 18.54
C LEU A 151 -59.75 41.37 17.02
N GLU A 152 -60.77 41.12 16.18
CA GLU A 152 -61.26 41.86 14.96
C GLU A 152 -60.26 42.46 13.91
N ASP A 153 -60.55 42.57 12.60
CA ASP A 153 -61.76 43.14 11.99
C ASP A 153 -61.78 42.93 10.45
N LYS A 154 -63.00 42.84 9.87
CA LYS A 154 -63.52 43.34 8.55
C LYS A 154 -62.75 43.12 7.22
N ALA A 155 -63.36 43.03 6.04
CA ALA A 155 -64.75 43.15 5.57
C ALA A 155 -64.83 42.64 4.10
N GLN A 156 -66.00 42.12 3.72
CA GLN A 156 -66.50 41.94 2.36
C GLN A 156 -67.12 43.27 1.84
N PRO A 157 -67.46 43.45 0.54
CA PRO A 157 -68.81 43.05 0.08
C PRO A 157 -68.90 42.69 -1.45
N ASP A 158 -69.82 41.80 -1.85
CA ASP A 158 -71.04 42.03 -2.70
C ASP A 158 -70.76 42.14 -4.23
N ASP A 159 -71.59 41.74 -5.20
CA ASP A 159 -73.02 41.41 -5.24
C ASP A 159 -73.43 40.70 -6.56
N GLN A 160 -74.58 40.02 -6.52
CA GLN A 160 -75.65 39.83 -7.52
C GLN A 160 -75.41 39.38 -9.00
N ALA A 161 -76.11 38.31 -9.41
CA ALA A 161 -77.40 38.40 -10.15
C ALA A 161 -77.94 37.02 -10.63
N ARG A 162 -79.26 36.83 -10.53
CA ARG A 162 -80.12 35.75 -11.08
C ARG A 162 -81.04 36.39 -12.15
N PRO A 163 -81.67 35.69 -13.14
CA PRO A 163 -82.84 34.80 -12.86
C PRO A 163 -83.18 33.66 -13.90
N ASP A 164 -84.08 32.74 -13.50
CA ASP A 164 -85.26 32.09 -14.18
C ASP A 164 -85.31 31.90 -15.73
N VAL A 165 -85.91 30.90 -16.41
CA VAL A 165 -87.01 29.92 -16.13
C VAL A 165 -87.16 28.89 -17.30
N ASP A 166 -87.74 27.72 -17.00
CA ASP A 166 -88.50 26.69 -17.79
C ASP A 166 -87.99 25.96 -19.07
N GLY A 167 -88.25 24.63 -19.12
CA GLY A 167 -88.58 23.92 -20.38
C GLY A 167 -88.13 22.45 -20.58
N ALA A 168 -88.84 21.51 -19.97
CA ALA A 168 -89.15 20.11 -20.38
C ALA A 168 -88.26 19.26 -21.35
N ARG A 169 -87.92 18.07 -20.82
CA ARG A 169 -87.90 16.70 -21.40
C ARG A 169 -86.72 16.17 -22.26
N GLN A 170 -86.23 15.02 -21.75
CA GLN A 170 -85.70 13.83 -22.44
C GLN A 170 -84.34 13.93 -23.15
N HIS A 171 -83.31 13.34 -22.55
CA HIS A 171 -82.77 12.04 -23.00
C HIS A 171 -81.70 11.54 -22.03
N SER A 172 -81.72 10.23 -21.81
CA SER A 172 -80.68 9.47 -21.13
C SER A 172 -79.32 9.73 -21.77
N ASP A 173 -78.31 10.02 -20.97
CA ASP A 173 -76.99 9.46 -21.19
C ASP A 173 -76.41 9.10 -19.82
N ALA A 174 -76.46 7.79 -19.55
CA ALA A 174 -75.54 7.18 -18.61
C ALA A 174 -74.15 7.43 -19.19
N GLY A 175 -73.47 8.47 -18.71
CA GLY A 175 -72.05 8.65 -18.93
C GLY A 175 -71.34 7.46 -18.33
N THR A 176 -71.05 6.46 -19.16
CA THR A 176 -70.07 5.42 -18.89
C THR A 176 -68.80 6.15 -18.44
N ALA A 177 -68.50 6.09 -17.15
CA ALA A 177 -67.18 6.43 -16.67
C ALA A 177 -66.22 5.51 -17.42
N VAL A 178 -65.52 6.07 -18.42
CA VAL A 178 -64.44 5.37 -19.09
C VAL A 178 -63.50 4.96 -17.97
N PRO A 179 -63.17 3.66 -17.80
CA PRO A 179 -62.22 3.26 -16.77
C PRO A 179 -60.93 4.00 -17.06
N VAL A 180 -60.58 4.96 -16.20
CA VAL A 180 -59.34 5.71 -16.33
C VAL A 180 -58.24 4.71 -16.03
N THR A 181 -57.57 4.22 -17.06
CA THR A 181 -56.40 3.37 -16.86
C THR A 181 -55.29 4.25 -16.30
N VAL A 182 -54.81 3.90 -15.11
CA VAL A 182 -53.71 4.58 -14.45
C VAL A 182 -52.44 3.78 -14.77
N TYR A 183 -51.41 4.50 -15.20
CA TYR A 183 -50.09 3.93 -15.48
C TYR A 183 -49.14 4.26 -14.34
N SER A 184 -48.34 3.29 -13.92
CA SER A 184 -47.31 3.48 -12.90
C SER A 184 -46.06 2.70 -13.24
N LEU A 185 -44.91 3.17 -12.76
CA LEU A 185 -43.65 2.43 -12.88
C LEU A 185 -43.64 1.26 -11.88
N ASN A 186 -43.38 0.06 -12.38
CA ASN A 186 -43.20 -1.13 -11.56
C ASN A 186 -41.78 -1.11 -10.97
N GLN A 187 -41.68 -0.98 -9.65
CA GLN A 187 -40.41 -0.90 -8.95
C GLN A 187 -39.51 -2.13 -9.18
N ASN A 188 -40.08 -3.35 -9.15
CA ASN A 188 -39.30 -4.58 -9.34
C ASN A 188 -38.80 -4.72 -10.79
N ALA A 189 -39.63 -4.34 -11.76
CA ALA A 189 -39.23 -4.39 -13.17
C ALA A 189 -38.23 -3.29 -13.52
N LEU A 190 -38.31 -2.12 -12.86
CA LEU A 190 -37.34 -1.05 -12.98
C LEU A 190 -35.98 -1.43 -12.40
N GLU A 191 -35.94 -2.12 -11.24
CA GLU A 191 -34.71 -2.68 -10.68
C GLU A 191 -34.06 -3.72 -11.60
N LEU A 192 -34.86 -4.58 -12.24
CA LEU A 192 -34.38 -5.53 -13.25
C LEU A 192 -33.85 -4.81 -14.51
N ALA A 193 -34.53 -3.76 -14.96
CA ALA A 193 -34.08 -2.94 -16.08
C ALA A 193 -32.77 -2.20 -15.77
N TYR A 194 -32.56 -1.75 -14.53
CA TYR A 194 -31.28 -1.16 -14.12
C TYR A 194 -30.11 -2.14 -14.21
N LEU A 195 -30.34 -3.41 -13.86
CA LEU A 195 -29.36 -4.48 -14.00
C LEU A 195 -29.03 -4.74 -15.48
N ASP A 196 -30.04 -4.84 -16.35
CA ASP A 196 -29.86 -5.08 -17.79
C ASP A 196 -29.19 -3.89 -18.50
N LEU A 197 -29.52 -2.66 -18.09
CA LEU A 197 -28.99 -1.42 -18.69
C LEU A 197 -27.65 -0.97 -18.08
N ASN A 198 -27.11 -1.74 -17.13
CA ASN A 198 -25.85 -1.44 -16.44
C ASN A 198 -25.83 -0.03 -15.80
N LEU A 199 -26.95 0.35 -15.20
CA LEU A 199 -27.08 1.55 -14.38
C LEU A 199 -26.48 1.25 -13.01
N VAL A 200 -25.33 1.84 -12.73
CA VAL A 200 -24.69 1.68 -11.42
C VAL A 200 -25.24 2.77 -10.50
N SER A 201 -25.93 2.37 -9.44
CA SER A 201 -26.25 3.29 -8.34
C SER A 201 -24.97 3.55 -7.55
N VAL A 202 -24.25 4.60 -7.95
CA VAL A 202 -23.14 5.15 -7.18
C VAL A 202 -23.61 6.51 -6.70
N ASP A 203 -23.81 6.68 -5.40
CA ASP A 203 -24.20 7.97 -4.85
C ASP A 203 -23.15 9.06 -5.14
N LYS A 204 -23.52 10.33 -4.93
CA LYS A 204 -22.61 11.46 -5.22
C LYS A 204 -21.31 11.38 -4.43
N ASP A 205 -21.35 10.86 -3.21
CA ASP A 205 -20.19 10.73 -2.33
C ASP A 205 -19.22 9.65 -2.84
N ALA A 206 -19.73 8.52 -3.29
CA ALA A 206 -18.93 7.45 -3.88
C ALA A 206 -18.36 7.86 -5.24
N LEU A 207 -19.08 8.65 -6.06
CA LEU A 207 -18.51 9.25 -7.27
C LEU A 207 -17.36 10.21 -6.95
N ALA A 208 -17.50 11.06 -5.93
CA ALA A 208 -16.42 11.95 -5.49
C ALA A 208 -15.19 11.16 -4.98
N ARG A 209 -15.41 10.06 -4.26
CA ARG A 209 -14.34 9.14 -3.82
C ARG A 209 -13.66 8.44 -4.99
N LEU A 210 -14.40 7.94 -5.98
CA LEU A 210 -13.85 7.34 -7.20
C LEU A 210 -13.01 8.33 -8.01
N ALA A 211 -13.41 9.61 -8.04
CA ALA A 211 -12.67 10.66 -8.71
C ALA A 211 -11.25 10.86 -8.14
N THR A 212 -10.99 10.47 -6.89
CA THR A 212 -9.64 10.49 -6.31
C THR A 212 -8.68 9.47 -6.94
N LEU A 213 -9.21 8.42 -7.55
CA LEU A 213 -8.45 7.36 -8.22
C LEU A 213 -8.37 7.56 -9.76
N LYS A 214 -8.87 8.69 -10.24
CA LYS A 214 -8.93 9.00 -11.67
C LYS A 214 -7.54 8.98 -12.30
N ASP A 215 -7.46 8.48 -13.54
CA ASP A 215 -6.27 8.41 -14.39
C ASP A 215 -5.06 7.69 -13.75
N THR A 216 -5.31 6.94 -12.67
CA THR A 216 -4.30 6.14 -11.99
C THR A 216 -4.35 4.70 -12.52
N PRO A 217 -3.35 4.24 -13.29
CA PRO A 217 -3.25 2.84 -13.69
C PRO A 217 -2.92 1.92 -12.52
N PHE A 218 -3.66 0.82 -12.43
CA PHE A 218 -3.44 -0.32 -11.54
C PHE A 218 -3.09 -1.55 -12.37
N ALA A 219 -2.07 -2.28 -11.95
CA ALA A 219 -1.55 -3.41 -12.72
C ALA A 219 -2.47 -4.62 -12.68
N ASP A 220 -3.23 -4.79 -11.59
CA ASP A 220 -4.21 -5.86 -11.46
C ASP A 220 -5.47 -5.41 -10.70
N ARG A 221 -6.44 -6.32 -10.69
CA ARG A 221 -7.71 -6.14 -9.97
C ARG A 221 -7.51 -5.97 -8.47
N TYR A 222 -6.50 -6.61 -7.89
CA TYR A 222 -6.26 -6.56 -6.46
C TYR A 222 -5.85 -5.16 -6.03
N GLN A 223 -4.91 -4.53 -6.72
CA GLN A 223 -4.47 -3.17 -6.45
C GLN A 223 -5.62 -2.16 -6.54
N LEU A 224 -6.46 -2.23 -7.60
CA LEU A 224 -7.64 -1.37 -7.72
C LEU A 224 -8.63 -1.63 -6.57
N THR A 225 -8.85 -2.90 -6.20
CA THR A 225 -9.73 -3.26 -5.09
C THR A 225 -9.25 -2.61 -3.79
N VAL A 226 -7.95 -2.71 -3.49
CA VAL A 226 -7.36 -2.07 -2.30
C VAL A 226 -7.50 -0.56 -2.36
N ALA A 227 -7.24 0.07 -3.50
CA ALA A 227 -7.38 1.51 -3.68
C ALA A 227 -8.82 2.00 -3.47
N MET A 228 -9.81 1.28 -4.00
CA MET A 228 -11.22 1.58 -3.81
C MET A 228 -11.63 1.50 -2.32
N LYS A 229 -11.13 0.49 -1.60
CA LYS A 229 -11.40 0.34 -0.16
C LYS A 229 -10.82 1.50 0.64
N MET A 230 -9.57 1.87 0.36
CA MET A 230 -8.91 2.99 1.01
C MET A 230 -9.54 4.35 0.69
N ALA A 231 -10.21 4.47 -0.47
CA ALA A 231 -11.06 5.62 -0.78
C ALA A 231 -12.38 5.61 0.01
N GLY A 232 -12.61 4.59 0.85
CA GLY A 232 -13.77 4.38 1.70
C GLY A 232 -15.01 3.90 0.95
N LEU A 233 -14.83 3.13 -0.13
CA LEU A 233 -15.95 2.60 -0.94
C LEU A 233 -16.50 1.25 -0.44
N ASP A 234 -16.10 0.79 0.75
CA ASP A 234 -16.49 -0.51 1.32
C ASP A 234 -18.01 -0.71 1.50
N ARG A 235 -18.78 0.39 1.49
CA ARG A 235 -20.23 0.38 1.64
C ARG A 235 -20.99 0.10 0.34
N LEU A 236 -20.29 0.04 -0.80
CA LEU A 236 -20.93 -0.24 -2.08
C LEU A 236 -21.52 -1.66 -2.10
N SER A 237 -22.63 -1.83 -2.82
CA SER A 237 -23.18 -3.15 -3.09
C SER A 237 -22.17 -4.01 -3.86
N HIS A 238 -22.22 -5.33 -3.68
CA HIS A 238 -21.35 -6.25 -4.43
C HIS A 238 -21.49 -6.07 -5.95
N GLN A 239 -22.71 -5.79 -6.44
CA GLN A 239 -22.96 -5.56 -7.86
C GLN A 239 -22.29 -4.27 -8.36
N SER A 240 -22.47 -3.15 -7.63
CA SER A 240 -21.82 -1.88 -7.98
C SER A 240 -20.30 -2.01 -7.97
N TRP A 241 -19.74 -2.74 -6.99
CA TRP A 241 -18.31 -3.01 -6.88
C TRP A 241 -17.77 -3.77 -8.11
N GLN A 242 -18.38 -4.90 -8.46
CA GLN A 242 -17.97 -5.69 -9.64
C GLN A 242 -18.04 -4.84 -10.91
N ARG A 243 -19.10 -4.04 -11.04
CA ARG A 243 -19.30 -3.25 -12.25
C ARG A 243 -18.27 -2.12 -12.41
N ILE A 244 -17.87 -1.47 -11.32
CA ILE A 244 -16.79 -0.49 -11.34
C ILE A 244 -15.48 -1.16 -11.79
N LEU A 245 -15.19 -2.38 -11.30
CA LEU A 245 -14.00 -3.13 -11.73
C LEU A 245 -14.05 -3.49 -13.22
N GLU A 246 -15.22 -3.83 -13.76
CA GLU A 246 -15.40 -4.10 -15.20
C GLU A 246 -15.21 -2.84 -16.04
N ILE A 247 -15.76 -1.70 -15.62
CA ILE A 247 -15.59 -0.41 -16.33
C ILE A 247 -14.12 0.03 -16.31
N ALA A 248 -13.44 -0.18 -15.18
CA ALA A 248 -12.04 0.16 -15.02
C ALA A 248 -11.12 -0.75 -15.83
N HIS A 249 -11.56 -1.95 -16.24
CA HIS A 249 -10.74 -2.87 -17.00
C HIS A 249 -10.43 -2.34 -18.40
N LYS A 250 -9.15 -2.27 -18.77
CA LYS A 250 -8.67 -1.79 -20.06
C LYS A 250 -7.64 -2.76 -20.64
N ASP A 251 -7.68 -2.93 -21.96
CA ASP A 251 -6.67 -3.65 -22.71
C ASP A 251 -5.54 -2.71 -23.17
N GLY A 252 -4.33 -3.24 -23.24
CA GLY A 252 -3.12 -2.54 -23.68
C GLY A 252 -2.26 -2.00 -22.54
N ALA A 253 -1.31 -1.14 -22.89
CA ALA A 253 -0.49 -0.42 -21.92
C ALA A 253 -1.18 0.89 -21.52
N PRO A 254 -1.07 1.34 -20.25
CA PRO A 254 -1.63 2.60 -19.83
C PRO A 254 -0.97 3.77 -20.58
N ALA A 255 -1.79 4.66 -21.14
CA ALA A 255 -1.33 5.86 -21.83
C ALA A 255 -0.98 7.02 -20.88
N ALA A 256 -1.51 7.01 -19.65
CA ALA A 256 -1.40 8.11 -18.71
C ALA A 256 -0.02 8.14 -18.02
N THR A 257 0.64 9.31 -18.09
CA THR A 257 1.82 9.62 -17.27
C THR A 257 1.37 10.22 -15.94
N ILE A 258 1.54 9.48 -14.85
CA ILE A 258 1.28 9.99 -13.49
C ILE A 258 2.36 11.02 -13.11
N PRO A 259 2.00 12.11 -12.42
CA PRO A 259 2.98 13.01 -11.83
C PRO A 259 3.93 12.29 -10.87
N PRO A 260 5.18 12.76 -10.73
CA PRO A 260 6.15 12.20 -9.79
C PRO A 260 5.64 12.18 -8.35
N MET A 261 5.97 11.11 -7.61
CA MET A 261 5.68 11.02 -6.17
C MET A 261 6.54 12.01 -5.39
N VAL A 262 5.91 12.85 -4.56
CA VAL A 262 6.59 13.85 -3.74
C VAL A 262 6.29 13.58 -2.26
N TRP A 263 7.31 13.15 -1.53
CA TRP A 263 7.28 13.06 -0.08
C TRP A 263 7.84 14.33 0.56
N ARG A 264 7.37 14.65 1.76
CA ARG A 264 7.83 15.79 2.56
C ARG A 264 8.07 15.32 4.00
N ALA A 265 9.10 15.85 4.64
CA ALA A 265 9.38 15.63 6.05
C ALA A 265 9.05 16.89 6.87
N PRO A 266 8.73 16.76 8.16
CA PRO A 266 8.71 17.89 9.09
C PRO A 266 10.06 18.63 9.12
N ALA A 267 10.06 19.91 9.52
CA ALA A 267 11.27 20.72 9.59
C ALA A 267 12.28 20.21 10.64
N ASP A 268 11.77 19.55 11.68
CA ASP A 268 12.46 19.00 12.86
C ASP A 268 12.42 17.46 12.88
N CYS A 269 12.30 16.83 11.71
CA CYS A 269 12.14 15.38 11.61
C CYS A 269 13.35 14.61 12.19
N GLY A 270 14.56 15.12 12.02
CA GLY A 270 15.78 14.33 12.25
C GLY A 270 15.77 13.02 11.46
N CYS A 271 16.66 12.09 11.80
CA CYS A 271 16.72 10.77 11.18
C CYS A 271 16.04 9.70 12.04
N GLU A 272 15.83 8.52 11.45
CA GLU A 272 15.32 7.32 12.14
C GLU A 272 15.99 7.05 13.51
N ASP A 273 17.32 7.15 13.60
CA ASP A 273 18.07 6.89 14.83
C ASP A 273 18.09 8.05 15.83
N SER A 274 17.40 9.16 15.53
CA SER A 274 17.41 10.36 16.39
C SER A 274 16.54 10.20 17.65
N THR A 275 15.76 9.13 17.76
CA THR A 275 15.04 8.76 19.00
C THR A 275 15.11 7.27 19.21
N GLN A 276 15.51 6.88 20.42
CA GLN A 276 15.45 5.47 20.82
C GLN A 276 14.00 5.07 21.08
N ASN A 277 13.64 3.90 20.59
CA ASN A 277 12.36 3.28 20.90
C ASN A 277 12.46 2.42 22.18
N VAL A 278 11.32 2.14 22.82
CA VAL A 278 11.24 1.34 24.06
C VAL A 278 11.69 -0.12 23.91
N ASN A 279 11.67 -0.66 22.70
CA ASN A 279 11.99 -2.05 22.38
C ASN A 279 13.45 -2.26 21.93
N GLY A 280 14.25 -1.20 21.90
CA GLY A 280 15.67 -1.23 21.53
C GLY A 280 15.94 -1.30 20.02
N ALA A 281 17.20 -1.48 19.65
CA ALA A 281 17.68 -1.40 18.26
C ALA A 281 17.24 -2.58 17.36
N ASP A 282 16.76 -3.68 17.96
CA ASP A 282 16.28 -4.86 17.21
C ASP A 282 14.82 -4.72 16.74
N ALA A 283 14.10 -3.71 17.25
CA ALA A 283 12.75 -3.41 16.81
C ALA A 283 12.75 -2.89 15.36
N THR A 284 11.67 -3.15 14.62
CA THR A 284 11.43 -2.53 13.31
C THR A 284 10.06 -1.86 13.25
N PHE A 285 10.05 -0.59 12.85
CA PHE A 285 8.86 0.19 12.53
C PHE A 285 8.71 0.33 11.02
N TYR A 286 7.71 -0.37 10.48
CA TYR A 286 7.52 -0.53 9.04
C TYR A 286 6.24 0.16 8.57
N GLY A 287 6.36 1.18 7.73
CA GLY A 287 5.19 1.81 7.11
C GLY A 287 4.96 1.32 5.69
N PHE A 288 3.70 1.27 5.24
CA PHE A 288 3.38 0.97 3.84
C PHE A 288 2.78 2.21 3.17
N TYR A 289 3.33 2.61 2.02
CA TYR A 289 2.91 3.79 1.28
C TYR A 289 2.33 3.40 -0.09
N PRO A 290 1.03 3.58 -0.35
CA PRO A 290 0.42 3.30 -1.65
C PRO A 290 0.82 4.34 -2.72
N TYR A 291 1.18 3.90 -3.93
CA TYR A 291 1.63 4.84 -4.99
C TYR A 291 0.51 5.76 -5.52
N TRP A 292 -0.75 5.37 -5.33
CA TRP A 292 -1.93 6.10 -5.81
C TRP A 292 -2.42 7.17 -4.83
N GLN A 293 -1.77 7.33 -3.68
CA GLN A 293 -2.12 8.35 -2.70
C GLN A 293 -1.04 9.43 -2.65
N PRO A 294 -1.16 10.51 -3.44
CA PRO A 294 -0.25 11.64 -3.33
C PRO A 294 -0.38 12.26 -1.95
N LEU A 295 0.73 12.78 -1.43
CA LEU A 295 0.75 13.47 -0.14
C LEU A 295 -0.02 14.79 -0.27
N ALA A 296 -1.06 14.98 0.56
CA ALA A 296 -1.83 16.22 0.52
C ALA A 296 -0.98 17.43 0.97
N ASP A 297 -1.40 18.64 0.60
CA ASP A 297 -0.71 19.85 1.04
C ASP A 297 -0.76 19.98 2.57
N GLY A 298 0.41 20.26 3.16
CA GLY A 298 0.60 20.30 4.62
C GLY A 298 0.84 18.94 5.28
N GLN A 299 0.62 17.80 4.60
CA GLN A 299 0.97 16.49 5.15
C GLN A 299 2.48 16.22 5.02
N THR A 300 3.02 15.48 6.00
CA THR A 300 4.43 15.08 6.06
C THR A 300 4.57 13.65 6.57
N LEU A 301 5.73 13.04 6.30
CA LEU A 301 6.11 11.73 6.81
C LEU A 301 7.12 11.91 7.95
N ASN A 302 6.82 11.35 9.12
CA ASN A 302 7.74 11.35 10.24
C ASN A 302 8.76 10.21 10.13
N PHE A 303 9.85 10.46 9.39
CA PHE A 303 10.93 9.48 9.20
C PHE A 303 11.67 9.12 10.49
N ARG A 304 11.56 9.94 11.54
CA ARG A 304 12.17 9.70 12.87
C ARG A 304 11.68 8.41 13.54
N GLN A 305 10.51 7.92 13.15
CA GLN A 305 9.83 6.77 13.75
C GLN A 305 9.54 5.69 12.71
N LEU A 306 10.27 5.71 11.58
CA LEU A 306 10.09 4.80 10.46
C LEU A 306 11.44 4.26 10.01
N ASP A 307 11.65 2.97 10.25
CA ASP A 307 12.88 2.29 9.85
C ASP A 307 12.81 1.89 8.39
N ARG A 308 11.63 1.47 7.93
CA ARG A 308 11.39 1.04 6.56
C ARG A 308 10.04 1.51 6.04
N ILE A 309 9.98 1.81 4.74
CA ILE A 309 8.75 2.10 4.01
C ILE A 309 8.61 1.10 2.86
N GLY A 310 7.55 0.29 2.90
CA GLY A 310 7.11 -0.52 1.77
C GLY A 310 6.34 0.32 0.75
N TYR A 311 6.93 0.57 -0.40
CA TYR A 311 6.26 1.25 -1.51
C TYR A 311 5.31 0.27 -2.22
N PHE A 312 4.01 0.46 -2.04
CA PHE A 312 2.97 -0.47 -2.46
C PHE A 312 2.30 0.00 -3.78
N SER A 313 2.28 -0.80 -4.86
CA SER A 313 3.02 -2.06 -5.08
C SER A 313 3.32 -2.28 -6.56
N ALA A 314 4.36 -3.07 -6.85
CA ALA A 314 4.51 -3.77 -8.12
C ALA A 314 3.57 -5.00 -8.17
N ALA A 315 3.20 -5.46 -9.37
CA ALA A 315 2.44 -6.69 -9.56
C ALA A 315 3.24 -7.74 -10.35
N VAL A 316 3.09 -9.01 -9.98
CA VAL A 316 3.56 -10.16 -10.75
C VAL A 316 2.36 -10.83 -11.41
N LEU A 317 2.30 -10.73 -12.73
CA LEU A 317 1.22 -11.26 -13.54
C LEU A 317 1.65 -12.54 -14.28
N PRO A 318 0.75 -13.52 -14.44
CA PRO A 318 0.96 -14.62 -15.37
C PRO A 318 1.20 -14.07 -16.79
N GLY A 319 2.18 -14.62 -17.50
CA GLY A 319 2.46 -14.25 -18.89
C GLY A 319 2.53 -15.47 -19.79
N ALA A 320 2.47 -15.25 -21.10
CA ALA A 320 2.41 -16.32 -22.10
C ALA A 320 3.64 -17.26 -22.13
N ARG A 321 4.81 -16.79 -21.67
CA ARG A 321 6.06 -17.56 -21.60
C ARG A 321 6.77 -17.42 -20.26
N ASP A 322 6.79 -16.22 -19.72
CA ASP A 322 7.41 -15.87 -18.44
C ASP A 322 6.48 -14.97 -17.63
N PRO A 323 6.57 -14.99 -16.29
CA PRO A 323 5.87 -14.03 -15.45
C PRO A 323 6.29 -12.60 -15.77
N GLN A 324 5.32 -11.68 -15.78
CA GLN A 324 5.54 -10.27 -16.00
C GLN A 324 5.61 -9.53 -14.66
N LEU A 325 6.67 -8.76 -14.45
CA LEU A 325 6.78 -7.82 -13.32
C LEU A 325 6.38 -6.43 -13.81
N VAL A 326 5.23 -5.94 -13.35
CA VAL A 326 4.73 -4.58 -13.63
C VAL A 326 5.09 -3.69 -12.45
N LEU A 327 5.98 -2.73 -12.67
CA LEU A 327 6.44 -1.80 -11.64
C LEU A 327 5.45 -0.65 -11.45
N PRO A 328 5.36 -0.07 -10.25
CA PRO A 328 4.48 1.07 -10.04
C PRO A 328 4.98 2.27 -10.87
N PRO A 329 4.08 3.17 -11.34
CA PRO A 329 4.42 4.19 -12.34
C PRO A 329 5.57 5.12 -11.95
N ASN A 330 5.71 5.40 -10.65
CA ASN A 330 6.75 6.26 -10.07
C ASN A 330 8.08 5.53 -9.79
N TRP A 331 8.18 4.23 -10.03
CA TRP A 331 9.40 3.44 -9.80
C TRP A 331 10.37 3.52 -10.98
N ARG A 332 10.96 4.71 -11.19
CA ARG A 332 11.87 4.97 -12.33
C ARG A 332 13.22 5.46 -11.83
N LYS A 333 14.30 5.02 -12.49
CA LYS A 333 15.67 5.42 -12.15
C LYS A 333 15.91 6.93 -12.26
N THR A 334 15.16 7.64 -13.10
CA THR A 334 15.43 9.04 -13.41
C THR A 334 14.73 10.00 -12.47
N ARG A 335 15.38 11.14 -12.20
CA ARG A 335 14.70 12.28 -11.59
C ARG A 335 13.58 12.83 -12.48
N PRO A 336 12.50 13.36 -11.91
CA PRO A 336 12.21 13.50 -10.46
C PRO A 336 11.56 12.26 -9.80
N TYR A 337 11.38 11.15 -10.53
CA TYR A 337 10.59 10.01 -10.04
C TYR A 337 11.20 9.25 -8.87
N ASN A 338 12.53 9.22 -8.74
CA ASN A 338 13.22 8.58 -7.61
C ASN A 338 13.49 9.51 -6.42
N ASP A 339 13.02 10.77 -6.45
CA ASP A 339 13.36 11.73 -5.39
C ASP A 339 12.74 11.35 -4.04
N PHE A 340 11.59 10.66 -4.02
CA PHE A 340 11.00 10.14 -2.78
C PHE A 340 11.90 9.08 -2.12
N ILE A 341 12.57 8.23 -2.90
CA ILE A 341 13.51 7.20 -2.41
C ILE A 341 14.74 7.89 -1.80
N ARG A 342 15.27 8.90 -2.52
CA ARG A 342 16.40 9.70 -2.03
C ARG A 342 16.07 10.45 -0.74
N LEU A 343 14.84 10.95 -0.62
CA LEU A 343 14.38 11.61 0.60
C LEU A 343 14.38 10.63 1.78
N ALA A 344 13.87 9.41 1.60
CA ALA A 344 13.91 8.39 2.64
C ALA A 344 15.35 8.03 3.05
N HIS A 345 16.26 7.80 2.09
CA HIS A 345 17.68 7.55 2.36
C HIS A 345 18.38 8.73 3.06
N ARG A 346 17.98 9.96 2.73
CA ARG A 346 18.45 11.17 3.41
C ARG A 346 18.10 11.10 4.91
N TYR A 347 16.89 10.66 5.25
CA TYR A 347 16.45 10.47 6.64
C TYR A 347 16.76 9.10 7.24
N ARG A 348 17.51 8.26 6.51
CA ARG A 348 17.93 6.89 6.89
C ARG A 348 16.81 5.86 6.98
N THR A 349 15.63 6.18 6.49
CA THR A 349 14.57 5.20 6.32
C THR A 349 14.83 4.39 5.05
N HIS A 350 14.78 3.07 5.17
CA HIS A 350 14.92 2.16 4.03
C HIS A 350 13.64 2.11 3.20
N VAL A 351 13.74 1.87 1.90
CA VAL A 351 12.60 1.74 0.99
C VAL A 351 12.56 0.34 0.40
N ASP A 352 11.48 -0.38 0.65
CA ASP A 352 11.26 -1.73 0.13
C ASP A 352 10.24 -1.70 -1.01
N LEU A 353 10.49 -2.43 -2.09
CA LEU A 353 9.50 -2.63 -3.14
C LEU A 353 8.51 -3.71 -2.69
N VAL A 354 7.23 -3.35 -2.52
CA VAL A 354 6.20 -4.37 -2.26
C VAL A 354 5.76 -4.97 -3.58
N VAL A 355 5.72 -6.29 -3.65
CA VAL A 355 5.39 -7.03 -4.87
C VAL A 355 4.22 -7.95 -4.59
N SER A 356 3.10 -7.70 -5.26
CA SER A 356 1.85 -8.45 -5.08
C SER A 356 1.56 -9.39 -6.25
N THR A 357 0.70 -10.38 -6.01
CA THR A 357 0.11 -11.22 -7.05
C THR A 357 -1.41 -11.04 -7.07
N PRO A 358 -2.07 -11.27 -8.22
CA PRO A 358 -3.51 -11.46 -8.24
C PRO A 358 -3.95 -12.48 -7.18
N ARG A 359 -5.04 -12.17 -6.46
CA ARG A 359 -5.55 -13.05 -5.41
C ARG A 359 -6.21 -14.30 -5.99
N LYS A 360 -6.18 -15.39 -5.24
CA LYS A 360 -6.84 -16.67 -5.55
C LYS A 360 -6.42 -17.30 -6.89
N LEU A 361 -5.17 -17.11 -7.30
CA LEU A 361 -4.62 -17.81 -8.48
C LEU A 361 -4.68 -19.34 -8.30
N PRO A 362 -5.02 -20.12 -9.34
CA PRO A 362 -4.89 -21.57 -9.31
C PRO A 362 -3.46 -21.99 -8.96
N SER A 363 -3.28 -23.06 -8.19
CA SER A 363 -1.96 -23.50 -7.72
C SER A 363 -0.93 -23.68 -8.85
N PRO A 364 -1.27 -24.29 -10.02
CA PRO A 364 -0.31 -24.40 -11.13
C PRO A 364 0.14 -23.05 -11.68
N THR A 365 -0.80 -22.11 -11.83
CA THR A 365 -0.52 -20.74 -12.28
C THR A 365 0.35 -19.99 -11.28
N LEU A 366 0.06 -20.09 -9.98
CA LEU A 366 0.88 -19.48 -8.93
C LEU A 366 2.31 -20.04 -8.92
N VAL A 367 2.47 -21.36 -9.03
CA VAL A 367 3.79 -22.01 -9.11
C VAL A 367 4.57 -21.56 -10.36
N SER A 368 3.90 -21.34 -11.49
CA SER A 368 4.55 -20.84 -12.71
C SER A 368 5.10 -19.42 -12.60
N LEU A 369 4.74 -18.65 -11.56
CA LEU A 369 5.34 -17.33 -11.30
C LEU A 369 6.74 -17.43 -10.69
N PHE A 370 7.08 -18.56 -10.06
CA PHE A 370 8.31 -18.73 -9.29
C PHE A 370 9.50 -19.13 -10.17
N THR A 371 9.88 -18.26 -11.10
CA THR A 371 10.93 -18.50 -12.09
C THR A 371 12.23 -17.74 -11.77
N SER A 372 13.33 -18.19 -12.36
CA SER A 372 14.60 -17.44 -12.34
C SER A 372 14.52 -16.10 -13.08
N SER A 373 13.67 -16.01 -14.12
CA SER A 373 13.42 -14.77 -14.85
C SER A 373 12.76 -13.70 -13.96
N LEU A 374 11.84 -14.08 -13.08
CA LEU A 374 11.27 -13.16 -12.08
C LEU A 374 12.34 -12.71 -11.07
N ILE A 375 13.18 -13.63 -10.58
CA ILE A 375 14.28 -13.30 -9.65
C ILE A 375 15.22 -12.26 -10.28
N ALA A 376 15.59 -12.43 -11.55
CA ALA A 376 16.45 -11.49 -12.26
C ALA A 376 15.80 -10.10 -12.40
N ARG A 377 14.50 -10.04 -12.71
CA ARG A 377 13.74 -8.78 -12.81
C ARG A 377 13.62 -8.06 -11.47
N LEU A 378 13.35 -8.80 -10.39
CA LEU A 378 13.34 -8.26 -9.03
C LEU A 378 14.72 -7.77 -8.60
N GLY A 379 15.77 -8.55 -8.87
CA GLY A 379 17.14 -8.13 -8.63
C GLY A 379 17.47 -6.82 -9.34
N ALA A 380 17.12 -6.69 -10.62
CA ALA A 380 17.30 -5.46 -11.39
C ALA A 380 16.50 -4.28 -10.81
N SER A 381 15.24 -4.47 -10.44
CA SER A 381 14.40 -3.36 -9.92
C SER A 381 14.85 -2.84 -8.55
N ILE A 382 15.57 -3.66 -7.77
CA ILE A 382 16.06 -3.33 -6.42
C ILE A 382 17.50 -2.83 -6.46
N GLN A 383 18.40 -3.56 -7.14
CA GLN A 383 19.84 -3.32 -7.12
C GLN A 383 20.30 -2.23 -8.11
N THR A 384 19.39 -1.67 -8.91
CA THR A 384 19.73 -0.57 -9.81
C THR A 384 20.24 0.64 -9.01
N PRO A 385 21.45 1.15 -9.27
CA PRO A 385 22.02 2.28 -8.53
C PRO A 385 21.37 3.62 -8.88
N LEU A 386 21.27 4.50 -7.88
CA LEU A 386 20.77 5.87 -8.01
C LEU A 386 21.89 6.83 -8.49
N ASP A 387 22.40 6.61 -9.71
CA ASP A 387 23.59 7.31 -10.22
C ASP A 387 23.39 8.79 -10.58
N ASP A 388 22.14 9.22 -10.77
CA ASP A 388 21.84 10.61 -11.13
C ASP A 388 22.04 11.58 -9.94
N ASP A 389 22.52 11.08 -8.79
CA ASP A 389 22.99 11.90 -7.67
C ASP A 389 24.53 11.95 -7.63
N TRP A 390 25.08 13.16 -7.53
CA TRP A 390 26.52 13.31 -7.34
C TRP A 390 26.97 12.78 -5.98
N ILE A 391 26.14 12.89 -4.93
CA ILE A 391 26.46 12.39 -3.58
C ILE A 391 26.68 10.90 -3.65
N ASN A 392 25.75 10.17 -4.29
CA ASN A 392 25.81 8.72 -4.40
C ASN A 392 27.06 8.22 -5.15
N ARG A 393 27.45 8.93 -6.22
CA ARG A 393 28.69 8.65 -6.97
C ARG A 393 29.96 8.95 -6.17
N ALA A 394 29.92 9.94 -5.27
CA ALA A 394 31.04 10.30 -4.40
C ALA A 394 31.16 9.38 -3.17
N LYS A 395 30.11 8.66 -2.76
CA LYS A 395 30.11 7.82 -1.54
C LYS A 395 31.29 6.84 -1.47
N PRO A 396 31.61 6.07 -2.54
CA PRO A 396 32.73 5.13 -2.47
C PRO A 396 34.06 5.84 -2.21
N TRP A 397 34.26 7.05 -2.74
CA TRP A 397 35.47 7.83 -2.51
C TRP A 397 35.53 8.42 -1.09
N LEU A 398 34.41 8.96 -0.61
CA LEU A 398 34.31 9.57 0.72
C LEU A 398 34.38 8.54 1.86
N THR A 399 34.08 7.29 1.58
CA THR A 399 34.09 6.19 2.57
C THR A 399 35.18 5.16 2.31
N PHE A 400 36.09 5.42 1.36
CA PHE A 400 37.15 4.48 0.97
C PHE A 400 36.62 3.08 0.59
N GLY A 401 35.46 3.03 -0.06
CA GLY A 401 34.80 1.82 -0.54
C GLY A 401 34.07 1.01 0.54
N LEU A 402 34.04 1.49 1.79
CA LEU A 402 33.42 0.78 2.91
C LEU A 402 31.89 0.95 2.97
N SER A 403 31.34 2.03 2.40
CA SER A 403 29.89 2.23 2.30
C SER A 403 29.40 1.87 0.89
N PRO A 404 28.35 1.05 0.76
CA PRO A 404 27.71 0.83 -0.52
C PRO A 404 27.04 2.11 -1.06
N SER A 405 26.94 2.21 -2.38
CA SER A 405 26.12 3.22 -3.06
C SER A 405 24.63 2.88 -2.93
N ASP A 406 23.78 3.90 -2.83
CA ASP A 406 22.32 3.76 -2.75
C ASP A 406 21.76 3.21 -4.06
N THR A 407 20.73 2.39 -3.93
CA THR A 407 20.00 1.73 -5.02
C THR A 407 18.52 2.07 -4.99
N MET A 408 17.77 1.65 -6.01
CA MET A 408 16.32 1.92 -6.13
C MET A 408 15.51 1.37 -4.96
N ALA A 409 15.95 0.30 -4.30
CA ALA A 409 15.38 -0.17 -3.04
C ALA A 409 16.47 -0.71 -2.10
N ASP A 410 16.08 -0.90 -0.85
CA ASP A 410 16.83 -1.55 0.23
C ASP A 410 16.29 -2.95 0.54
N GLY A 411 15.27 -3.40 -0.19
CA GLY A 411 14.64 -4.68 0.03
C GLY A 411 13.38 -4.91 -0.81
N VAL A 412 12.76 -6.07 -0.58
CA VAL A 412 11.53 -6.51 -1.22
C VAL A 412 10.59 -7.11 -0.20
N THR A 413 9.32 -6.77 -0.31
CA THR A 413 8.26 -7.35 0.51
C THR A 413 7.31 -8.14 -0.39
N LEU A 414 7.23 -9.44 -0.16
CA LEU A 414 6.40 -10.35 -0.96
C LEU A 414 4.98 -10.40 -0.40
N ASP A 415 4.01 -9.86 -1.15
CA ASP A 415 2.57 -9.92 -0.89
C ASP A 415 1.89 -10.94 -1.83
N PHE A 416 2.33 -12.19 -1.74
CA PHE A 416 1.80 -13.27 -2.58
C PHE A 416 0.67 -13.99 -1.86
N ASP A 417 -0.43 -14.30 -2.56
CA ASP A 417 -1.50 -15.13 -1.99
C ASP A 417 -1.12 -16.61 -2.07
N LEU A 418 -0.54 -17.13 -1.00
CA LEU A 418 -0.05 -18.51 -0.92
C LEU A 418 -1.10 -19.48 -0.32
N THR A 419 -2.35 -19.05 -0.13
CA THR A 419 -3.40 -19.87 0.50
C THR A 419 -3.76 -21.11 -0.33
N ARG A 420 -3.53 -21.07 -1.64
CA ARG A 420 -3.80 -22.18 -2.59
C ARG A 420 -2.59 -23.12 -2.79
N LEU A 421 -1.46 -22.87 -2.13
CA LEU A 421 -0.27 -23.73 -2.16
C LEU A 421 -0.37 -24.84 -1.10
N SER A 422 -1.26 -25.80 -1.32
CA SER A 422 -1.50 -26.91 -0.38
C SER A 422 -0.59 -28.12 -0.57
N THR A 423 0.05 -28.27 -1.73
CA THR A 423 0.90 -29.42 -2.03
C THR A 423 2.35 -29.18 -1.59
N ARG A 424 2.99 -30.21 -1.03
CA ARG A 424 4.40 -30.14 -0.61
C ARG A 424 5.33 -29.71 -1.75
N ALA A 425 5.08 -30.20 -2.97
CA ALA A 425 5.86 -29.83 -4.15
C ALA A 425 5.75 -28.32 -4.45
N GLY A 426 4.53 -27.75 -4.43
CA GLY A 426 4.34 -26.33 -4.65
C GLY A 426 4.97 -25.47 -3.54
N GLN A 427 4.81 -25.88 -2.28
CA GLN A 427 5.40 -25.20 -1.12
C GLN A 427 6.93 -25.17 -1.22
N GLN A 428 7.55 -26.29 -1.58
CA GLN A 428 9.00 -26.36 -1.81
C GLN A 428 9.45 -25.51 -3.00
N THR A 429 8.67 -25.39 -4.06
CA THR A 429 9.00 -24.49 -5.18
C THR A 429 9.06 -23.04 -4.71
N PHE A 430 8.11 -22.58 -3.90
CA PHE A 430 8.16 -21.24 -3.32
C PHE A 430 9.37 -21.05 -2.39
N MET A 431 9.67 -22.03 -1.52
CA MET A 431 10.85 -21.97 -0.65
C MET A 431 12.15 -21.83 -1.44
N ARG A 432 12.33 -22.66 -2.49
CA ARG A 432 13.50 -22.56 -3.38
C ARG A 432 13.57 -21.22 -4.10
N PHE A 433 12.43 -20.66 -4.49
CA PHE A 433 12.37 -19.32 -5.06
C PHE A 433 12.89 -18.26 -4.08
N VAL A 434 12.45 -18.28 -2.81
CA VAL A 434 12.93 -17.34 -1.79
C VAL A 434 14.41 -17.54 -1.49
N GLN A 435 14.89 -18.79 -1.44
CA GLN A 435 16.31 -19.11 -1.26
C GLN A 435 17.16 -18.56 -2.41
N ALA A 436 16.72 -18.76 -3.65
CA ALA A 436 17.39 -18.24 -4.83
C ALA A 436 17.36 -16.71 -4.88
N LEU A 437 16.25 -16.09 -4.50
CA LEU A 437 16.12 -14.63 -4.38
C LEU A 437 17.10 -14.08 -3.33
N ARG A 438 17.20 -14.71 -2.14
CA ARG A 438 18.19 -14.33 -1.11
C ARG A 438 19.61 -14.40 -1.66
N LYS A 439 19.94 -15.46 -2.39
CA LYS A 439 21.26 -15.62 -3.00
C LYS A 439 21.55 -14.50 -4.02
N THR A 440 20.60 -14.16 -4.89
CA THR A 440 20.74 -13.07 -5.87
C THR A 440 20.85 -11.69 -5.20
N LEU A 441 20.14 -11.49 -4.10
CA LEU A 441 20.18 -10.24 -3.33
C LEU A 441 21.37 -10.16 -2.37
N THR A 442 22.20 -11.19 -2.25
CA THR A 442 23.41 -11.14 -1.42
C THR A 442 24.62 -10.75 -2.29
N PRO A 443 25.25 -9.58 -2.08
CA PRO A 443 26.45 -9.18 -2.81
C PRO A 443 27.59 -10.19 -2.66
N ALA A 444 28.41 -10.34 -3.72
CA ALA A 444 29.61 -11.18 -3.67
C ALA A 444 30.58 -10.68 -2.58
N GLY A 445 30.99 -11.58 -1.68
CA GLY A 445 31.93 -11.29 -0.60
C GLY A 445 31.32 -10.98 0.77
N GLN A 446 29.98 -10.95 0.89
CA GLN A 446 29.33 -10.93 2.21
C GLN A 446 29.43 -12.31 2.88
N THR A 447 29.83 -12.33 4.15
CA THR A 447 29.81 -13.53 4.99
C THR A 447 28.45 -13.66 5.68
N PRO A 448 28.05 -14.86 6.13
CA PRO A 448 26.81 -15.07 6.90
C PRO A 448 26.75 -14.23 8.19
N GLU A 449 27.88 -13.72 8.67
CA GLU A 449 27.99 -12.92 9.89
C GLU A 449 27.68 -11.43 9.65
N THR A 450 27.70 -10.96 8.40
CA THR A 450 27.31 -9.58 8.08
C THR A 450 25.81 -9.48 7.78
N PRO A 451 25.10 -8.48 8.33
CA PRO A 451 23.68 -8.30 8.06
C PRO A 451 23.43 -8.13 6.55
N PRO A 452 22.36 -8.75 6.02
CA PRO A 452 22.10 -8.72 4.59
C PRO A 452 21.86 -7.29 4.12
N ARG A 453 22.48 -6.91 3.00
CA ARG A 453 22.32 -5.56 2.42
C ARG A 453 20.88 -5.27 2.02
N TYR A 454 20.19 -6.26 1.48
CA TYR A 454 18.82 -6.11 0.98
C TYR A 454 17.88 -6.98 1.81
N ALA A 455 16.82 -6.38 2.33
CA ALA A 455 15.83 -7.10 3.11
C ALA A 455 14.91 -7.93 2.19
N ILE A 456 14.52 -9.12 2.65
CA ILE A 456 13.40 -9.88 2.08
C ILE A 456 12.38 -10.07 3.18
N ASN A 457 11.20 -9.49 3.00
CA ASN A 457 10.08 -9.60 3.91
C ASN A 457 8.95 -10.40 3.27
N LEU A 458 8.14 -11.07 4.08
CA LEU A 458 6.97 -11.83 3.63
C LEU A 458 5.73 -11.33 4.35
N MET A 459 4.67 -10.97 3.62
CA MET A 459 3.36 -10.72 4.22
C MET A 459 2.70 -12.05 4.57
N VAL A 460 2.27 -12.16 5.83
CA VAL A 460 1.69 -13.38 6.42
C VAL A 460 0.31 -13.03 6.98
N PRO A 461 -0.78 -13.50 6.36
CA PRO A 461 -2.11 -13.33 6.91
C PRO A 461 -2.26 -14.21 8.16
N VAL A 462 -2.74 -13.59 9.26
CA VAL A 462 -2.80 -14.23 10.58
C VAL A 462 -3.81 -15.38 10.59
N GLU A 463 -5.00 -15.18 10.00
CA GLU A 463 -6.02 -16.23 9.99
C GLU A 463 -5.60 -17.51 9.24
N PRO A 464 -5.06 -17.45 8.00
CA PRO A 464 -4.53 -18.63 7.33
C PRO A 464 -3.42 -19.32 8.12
N LEU A 465 -2.56 -18.57 8.82
CA LEU A 465 -1.51 -19.13 9.68
C LEU A 465 -2.10 -19.92 10.85
N LEU A 466 -3.09 -19.33 11.55
CA LEU A 466 -3.78 -19.99 12.67
C LEU A 466 -4.51 -21.27 12.23
N LYS A 467 -5.06 -21.27 11.01
CA LYS A 467 -5.77 -22.42 10.42
C LYS A 467 -4.83 -23.44 9.76
N GLY A 468 -3.54 -23.13 9.61
CA GLY A 468 -2.59 -23.98 8.87
C GLY A 468 -2.95 -24.13 7.38
N GLN A 469 -3.42 -23.06 6.74
CA GLN A 469 -3.98 -23.11 5.39
C GLN A 469 -2.91 -22.83 4.31
N GLY A 470 -2.84 -23.72 3.32
CA GLY A 470 -1.97 -23.55 2.16
C GLY A 470 -0.50 -23.57 2.56
N PHE A 471 0.25 -22.54 2.17
CA PHE A 471 1.65 -22.38 2.57
C PHE A 471 1.82 -21.90 4.02
N TYR A 472 0.82 -21.22 4.60
CA TYR A 472 0.95 -20.55 5.89
C TYR A 472 0.83 -21.54 7.05
N THR A 473 1.96 -22.19 7.35
CA THR A 473 2.12 -23.11 8.49
C THR A 473 3.38 -22.72 9.26
N LEU A 474 3.43 -23.04 10.56
CA LEU A 474 4.62 -22.74 11.37
C LEU A 474 5.88 -23.42 10.84
N ASP A 475 5.78 -24.64 10.35
CA ASP A 475 6.94 -25.38 9.83
C ASP A 475 7.50 -24.72 8.56
N ASN A 476 6.62 -24.25 7.67
CA ASN A 476 7.04 -23.55 6.47
C ASN A 476 7.67 -22.17 6.80
N LEU A 477 7.11 -21.44 7.77
CA LEU A 477 7.70 -20.17 8.23
C LEU A 477 9.06 -20.39 8.90
N ARG A 478 9.22 -21.47 9.68
CA ARG A 478 10.50 -21.85 10.29
C ARG A 478 11.55 -22.18 9.23
N GLU A 479 11.19 -22.91 8.19
CA GLU A 479 12.10 -23.21 7.08
C GLU A 479 12.56 -21.95 6.33
N LEU A 480 11.74 -20.89 6.33
CA LEU A 480 12.07 -19.60 5.74
C LEU A 480 12.88 -18.66 6.65
N LEU A 481 13.03 -18.94 7.95
CA LEU A 481 13.75 -18.08 8.90
C LEU A 481 15.14 -17.63 8.43
N PRO A 482 15.98 -18.49 7.81
CA PRO A 482 17.31 -18.08 7.36
C PRO A 482 17.29 -17.14 6.15
N TYR A 483 16.18 -17.12 5.41
CA TYR A 483 16.08 -16.44 4.11
C TYR A 483 15.18 -15.20 4.14
N VAL A 484 14.35 -15.04 5.17
CA VAL A 484 13.42 -13.93 5.36
C VAL A 484 13.85 -13.12 6.58
N ASP A 485 13.92 -11.80 6.43
CA ASP A 485 14.26 -10.88 7.52
C ASP A 485 13.06 -10.62 8.42
N ARG A 486 11.87 -10.45 7.85
CA ARG A 486 10.64 -10.10 8.57
C ARG A 486 9.40 -10.80 8.03
N PHE A 487 8.56 -11.27 8.94
CA PHE A 487 7.21 -11.74 8.66
C PHE A 487 6.22 -10.65 9.06
N ILE A 488 5.70 -9.93 8.08
CA ILE A 488 4.76 -8.85 8.32
C ILE A 488 3.37 -9.46 8.51
N LEU A 489 2.87 -9.43 9.74
CA LEU A 489 1.62 -10.08 10.12
C LEU A 489 0.44 -9.20 9.77
N GLN A 490 -0.47 -9.77 8.98
CA GLN A 490 -1.65 -9.11 8.49
C GLN A 490 -2.90 -9.72 9.11
N SER A 491 -3.52 -9.02 10.05
CA SER A 491 -4.75 -9.45 10.72
C SER A 491 -5.94 -9.44 9.76
N GLU A 492 -6.04 -8.41 8.92
CA GLU A 492 -7.04 -8.28 7.86
C GLU A 492 -6.32 -8.03 6.53
N PRO A 493 -6.55 -8.84 5.48
CA PRO A 493 -6.00 -8.56 4.16
C PRO A 493 -6.53 -7.21 3.67
N PRO A 494 -5.78 -6.42 2.88
CA PRO A 494 -6.18 -5.05 2.52
C PRO A 494 -7.43 -5.04 1.61
N ASP A 495 -7.78 -6.21 1.06
CA ASP A 495 -8.99 -6.44 0.29
C ASP A 495 -10.22 -6.74 1.16
N GLY A 496 -10.10 -6.73 2.50
CA GLY A 496 -11.18 -6.79 3.50
C GLY A 496 -12.21 -7.90 3.28
N VAL A 497 -11.78 -9.11 2.91
CA VAL A 497 -12.67 -10.27 2.66
C VAL A 497 -13.30 -10.83 3.95
N VAL A 498 -12.84 -10.41 5.13
CA VAL A 498 -13.28 -10.94 6.44
C VAL A 498 -13.98 -9.86 7.26
N LYS A 499 -15.07 -10.23 7.95
CA LYS A 499 -15.84 -9.34 8.85
C LYS A 499 -15.01 -8.93 10.07
N PRO A 500 -15.20 -7.72 10.60
CA PRO A 500 -14.40 -7.21 11.71
C PRO A 500 -14.66 -8.02 12.98
N ARG A 501 -13.64 -8.77 13.43
CA ARG A 501 -13.43 -9.08 14.86
C ARG A 501 -12.76 -7.87 15.51
N ARG A 502 -12.67 -7.81 16.84
CA ARG A 502 -11.86 -6.75 17.46
C ARG A 502 -10.43 -6.88 16.94
N ALA A 503 -9.79 -5.77 16.59
CA ALA A 503 -8.49 -5.76 15.93
C ALA A 503 -7.38 -6.43 16.79
N ILE A 504 -7.60 -6.52 18.11
CA ILE A 504 -6.72 -7.21 19.07
C ILE A 504 -6.84 -8.73 19.01
N ASP A 505 -8.02 -9.28 18.66
CA ASP A 505 -8.31 -10.71 18.77
C ASP A 505 -7.33 -11.55 17.94
N PRO A 506 -7.06 -11.26 16.65
CA PRO A 506 -6.15 -12.07 15.84
C PRO A 506 -4.72 -12.13 16.40
N LEU A 507 -4.21 -11.03 16.96
CA LEU A 507 -2.87 -10.98 17.56
C LEU A 507 -2.83 -11.69 18.91
N SER A 508 -3.93 -11.64 19.67
CA SER A 508 -4.07 -12.38 20.92
C SER A 508 -4.14 -13.90 20.69
N ASP A 509 -4.91 -14.32 19.68
CA ASP A 509 -5.03 -15.71 19.24
C ASP A 509 -3.68 -16.21 18.73
N LEU A 510 -2.96 -15.40 17.94
CA LEU A 510 -1.61 -15.74 17.48
C LEU A 510 -0.64 -15.93 18.64
N ARG A 511 -0.62 -15.03 19.61
CA ARG A 511 0.24 -15.16 20.79
C ARG A 511 -0.10 -16.43 21.56
N HIS A 512 -1.39 -16.72 21.77
CA HIS A 512 -1.82 -17.93 22.45
C HIS A 512 -1.41 -19.19 21.67
N PHE A 513 -1.66 -19.22 20.36
CA PHE A 513 -1.27 -20.31 19.48
C PHE A 513 0.25 -20.59 19.54
N LEU A 514 1.09 -19.54 19.47
CA LEU A 514 2.54 -19.69 19.54
C LEU A 514 3.02 -20.15 20.93
N SER A 515 2.35 -19.74 22.00
CA SER A 515 2.69 -20.18 23.37
C SER A 515 2.53 -21.68 23.59
N GLN A 516 1.68 -22.34 22.79
CA GLN A 516 1.43 -23.78 22.86
C GLN A 516 2.45 -24.62 22.07
N GLN A 517 3.36 -23.97 21.33
CA GLN A 517 4.31 -24.64 20.44
C GLN A 517 5.65 -24.98 21.12
N PRO A 518 6.44 -25.92 20.57
CA PRO A 518 7.80 -26.18 21.07
C PRO A 518 8.69 -24.94 21.00
N GLN A 519 9.25 -24.54 22.15
CA GLN A 519 9.88 -23.23 22.36
C GLN A 519 11.29 -23.08 21.72
N VAL A 520 11.82 -24.09 21.05
CA VAL A 520 13.22 -24.08 20.55
C VAL A 520 13.42 -23.09 19.40
N ALA A 521 12.43 -22.90 18.52
CA ALA A 521 12.53 -22.04 17.33
C ALA A 521 11.53 -20.85 17.33
N ILE A 522 10.64 -20.81 18.33
CA ILE A 522 9.60 -19.77 18.43
C ILE A 522 10.18 -18.38 18.78
N PRO A 523 11.18 -18.24 19.66
CA PRO A 523 11.74 -16.93 20.00
C PRO A 523 12.32 -16.19 18.78
N GLU A 524 13.03 -16.89 17.90
CA GLU A 524 13.59 -16.30 16.68
C GLU A 524 12.49 -15.87 15.70
N LEU A 525 11.48 -16.71 15.52
CA LEU A 525 10.30 -16.36 14.72
C LEU A 525 9.60 -15.12 15.27
N TYR A 526 9.44 -15.04 16.59
CA TYR A 526 8.78 -13.93 17.25
C TYR A 526 9.54 -12.61 17.10
N ARG A 527 10.88 -12.64 17.13
CA ARG A 527 11.73 -11.46 16.86
C ARG A 527 11.54 -10.90 15.45
N LYS A 528 11.22 -11.76 14.48
CA LYS A 528 11.01 -11.38 13.07
C LYS A 528 9.55 -11.06 12.73
N MET A 529 8.62 -11.24 13.65
CA MET A 529 7.20 -10.94 13.44
C MET A 529 6.92 -9.45 13.61
N VAL A 530 6.29 -8.84 12.60
CA VAL A 530 5.97 -7.41 12.56
C VAL A 530 4.46 -7.24 12.32
N PRO A 531 3.63 -7.05 13.35
CA PRO A 531 2.20 -6.86 13.20
C PRO A 531 1.83 -5.51 12.59
N ILE A 532 0.92 -5.51 11.61
CA ILE A 532 0.26 -4.29 11.12
C ILE A 532 -0.78 -3.87 12.16
N LEU A 533 -0.53 -2.74 12.83
CA LEU A 533 -1.36 -2.24 13.94
C LEU A 533 -2.37 -1.22 13.47
N ILE A 534 -1.96 -0.30 12.61
CA ILE A 534 -2.83 0.76 12.09
C ILE A 534 -3.27 0.34 10.69
N THR A 535 -4.58 0.28 10.50
CA THR A 535 -5.28 0.02 9.23
C THR A 535 -6.22 1.17 8.91
N ASP A 536 -6.63 1.32 7.65
CA ASP A 536 -7.67 2.30 7.29
C ASP A 536 -8.99 2.06 8.04
N ALA A 537 -9.28 0.80 8.38
CA ALA A 537 -10.48 0.39 9.10
C ALA A 537 -10.46 0.78 10.59
N ASN A 538 -9.29 0.69 11.26
CA ASN A 538 -9.21 0.89 12.72
C ASN A 538 -8.66 2.27 13.13
N ARG A 539 -8.04 3.04 12.23
CA ARG A 539 -7.42 4.34 12.57
C ARG A 539 -8.40 5.37 13.11
N GLN A 540 -9.69 5.24 12.80
CA GLN A 540 -10.75 6.11 13.30
C GLN A 540 -11.31 5.65 14.67
N GLN A 541 -10.97 4.44 15.12
CA GLN A 541 -11.46 3.83 16.36
C GLN A 541 -10.44 4.03 17.49
N THR A 542 -10.34 5.26 17.98
CA THR A 542 -9.24 5.71 18.87
C THR A 542 -9.03 4.83 20.12
N THR A 543 -10.11 4.37 20.76
CA THR A 543 -10.00 3.56 21.99
C THR A 543 -9.50 2.15 21.70
N GLU A 544 -10.07 1.48 20.69
CA GLU A 544 -9.67 0.13 20.29
C GLU A 544 -8.24 0.12 19.72
N LEU A 545 -7.90 1.16 18.96
CA LEU A 545 -6.53 1.34 18.46
C LEU A 545 -5.53 1.55 19.60
N ALA A 546 -5.87 2.34 20.62
CA ALA A 546 -4.99 2.55 21.78
C ALA A 546 -4.75 1.25 22.56
N GLU A 547 -5.77 0.43 22.74
CA GLU A 547 -5.65 -0.89 23.36
C GLU A 547 -4.75 -1.82 22.52
N LEU A 548 -4.96 -1.87 21.20
CA LEU A 548 -4.16 -2.67 20.28
C LEU A 548 -2.67 -2.26 20.30
N VAL A 549 -2.39 -0.96 20.24
CA VAL A 549 -1.03 -0.42 20.22
C VAL A 549 -0.31 -0.72 21.54
N ARG A 550 -0.97 -0.54 22.68
CA ARG A 550 -0.41 -0.90 24.00
C ARG A 550 -0.21 -2.39 24.17
N TYR A 551 -1.16 -3.21 23.72
CA TYR A 551 -1.02 -4.65 23.75
C TYR A 551 0.18 -5.11 22.90
N SER A 552 0.33 -4.51 21.71
CA SER A 552 1.43 -4.81 20.81
C SER A 552 2.78 -4.39 21.40
N SER A 553 2.89 -3.22 22.03
CA SER A 553 4.17 -2.77 22.60
C SER A 553 4.71 -3.67 23.70
N TRP A 554 3.85 -4.38 24.42
CA TRP A 554 4.27 -5.39 25.42
C TRP A 554 4.42 -6.79 24.84
N SER A 555 3.75 -7.08 23.74
CA SER A 555 3.79 -8.40 23.13
C SER A 555 4.93 -8.47 22.11
N PHE A 556 4.94 -7.62 21.09
CA PHE A 556 5.86 -7.68 19.96
C PHE A 556 6.96 -6.59 20.03
N LEU A 557 8.14 -6.91 19.51
CA LEU A 557 9.24 -5.95 19.40
C LEU A 557 8.99 -4.88 18.33
N SER A 558 8.35 -5.29 17.23
CA SER A 558 8.21 -4.50 16.01
C SER A 558 6.75 -4.12 15.76
N ALA A 559 6.52 -3.11 14.93
CA ALA A 559 5.19 -2.66 14.54
C ALA A 559 5.16 -2.20 13.07
N ALA A 560 4.03 -2.37 12.40
CA ALA A 560 3.80 -1.89 11.05
C ALA A 560 2.51 -1.07 10.92
N TYR A 561 2.47 -0.21 9.91
CA TYR A 561 1.39 0.73 9.68
C TYR A 561 0.95 0.77 8.21
N TRP A 562 -0.35 0.76 7.97
CA TRP A 562 -0.93 0.87 6.62
C TRP A 562 -2.26 1.64 6.64
N PRO A 563 -2.45 2.69 5.82
CA PRO A 563 -1.46 3.34 4.97
C PRO A 563 -0.67 4.43 5.70
N LEU A 564 0.48 4.79 5.13
CA LEU A 564 1.14 6.08 5.37
C LEU A 564 0.59 7.16 4.41
N PRO A 565 0.59 8.46 4.81
CA PRO A 565 0.99 8.98 6.12
C PRO A 565 -0.03 8.63 7.23
N LEU A 566 0.46 8.59 8.48
CA LEU A 566 -0.43 8.51 9.65
C LEU A 566 -1.15 9.84 9.88
N ASP A 567 -2.39 9.76 10.36
CA ASP A 567 -3.08 10.94 10.88
C ASP A 567 -2.47 11.37 12.22
N GLU A 568 -2.74 12.61 12.63
CA GLU A 568 -2.12 13.21 13.82
C GLU A 568 -2.40 12.40 15.09
N THR A 569 -3.62 11.85 15.24
CA THR A 569 -4.00 11.09 16.43
C THR A 569 -3.23 9.77 16.53
N SER A 570 -3.14 9.04 15.42
CA SER A 570 -2.31 7.84 15.29
C SER A 570 -0.83 8.13 15.55
N GLN A 571 -0.31 9.21 14.97
CA GLN A 571 1.09 9.60 15.13
C GLN A 571 1.44 9.94 16.59
N GLN A 572 0.56 10.64 17.30
CA GLN A 572 0.73 10.93 18.73
C GLN A 572 0.69 9.66 19.58
N LEU A 573 -0.23 8.74 19.30
CA LEU A 573 -0.35 7.46 20.01
C LEU A 573 0.92 6.61 19.87
N ILE A 574 1.47 6.50 18.65
CA ILE A 574 2.73 5.80 18.39
C ILE A 574 3.89 6.47 19.11
N SER A 575 3.98 7.80 19.02
CA SER A 575 5.04 8.58 19.67
C SER A 575 5.03 8.35 21.19
N GLN A 576 3.86 8.41 21.83
CA GLN A 576 3.75 8.22 23.28
C GLN A 576 4.03 6.78 23.72
N THR A 577 3.67 5.79 22.90
CA THR A 577 3.77 4.38 23.30
C THR A 577 5.16 3.79 23.02
N TYR A 578 5.73 4.09 21.85
CA TYR A 578 7.00 3.49 21.42
C TYR A 578 8.20 4.42 21.58
N TYR A 579 7.99 5.74 21.67
CA TYR A 579 9.06 6.76 21.73
C TYR A 579 8.82 7.78 22.87
N PRO A 580 8.60 7.32 24.12
CA PRO A 580 8.33 8.23 25.23
C PRO A 580 9.54 9.16 25.45
N ALA A 581 9.26 10.45 25.62
CA ALA A 581 10.28 11.41 25.99
C ALA A 581 10.84 11.06 27.37
N ALA A 582 12.16 11.16 27.53
CA ALA A 582 12.79 10.99 28.84
C ALA A 582 12.43 12.17 29.74
N ASP A 583 11.91 11.89 30.94
CA ASP A 583 11.67 12.90 31.98
C ASP A 583 13.00 13.39 32.56
N LEU A 584 13.60 14.37 31.89
CA LEU A 584 14.83 15.01 32.32
C LEU A 584 14.52 16.28 33.15
N PRO A 585 15.28 16.55 34.23
CA PRO A 585 15.14 17.81 34.96
C PRO A 585 15.50 19.01 34.07
N ALA A 586 14.89 20.17 34.34
CA ALA A 586 14.90 21.36 33.49
C ALA A 586 16.26 21.77 32.86
N PRO A 587 17.42 21.77 33.55
CA PRO A 587 18.68 22.15 32.89
C PRO A 587 19.15 21.09 31.89
N LEU A 588 18.94 19.80 32.19
CA LEU A 588 19.30 18.71 31.28
C LEU A 588 18.35 18.62 30.09
N ALA A 589 17.06 18.87 30.31
CA ALA A 589 16.06 18.89 29.24
C ALA A 589 16.36 19.98 28.19
N GLN A 590 16.78 21.18 28.62
CA GLN A 590 17.16 22.27 27.70
C GLN A 590 18.40 21.90 26.87
N ILE A 591 19.41 21.29 27.49
CA ILE A 591 20.61 20.83 26.78
C ILE A 591 20.25 19.72 25.78
N ALA A 592 19.44 18.75 26.19
CA ALA A 592 19.00 17.66 25.33
C ALA A 592 18.19 18.17 24.13
N ALA A 593 17.29 19.13 24.34
CA ALA A 593 16.53 19.77 23.26
C ALA A 593 17.45 20.52 22.27
N ALA A 594 18.44 21.25 22.77
CA ALA A 594 19.41 21.94 21.90
C ALA A 594 20.27 20.96 21.09
N VAL A 595 20.70 19.85 21.71
CA VAL A 595 21.45 18.79 21.02
C VAL A 595 20.58 18.12 19.95
N ASN A 596 19.33 17.80 20.27
CA ASN A 596 18.39 17.20 19.31
C ASN A 596 18.15 18.13 18.12
N ALA A 597 17.91 19.43 18.35
CA ALA A 597 17.73 20.41 17.26
C ALA A 597 18.95 20.47 16.30
N VAL A 598 20.16 20.32 16.84
CA VAL A 598 21.38 20.25 16.02
C VAL A 598 21.46 18.94 15.25
N ILE A 599 21.14 17.81 15.88
CA ILE A 599 21.09 16.49 15.23
C ILE A 599 20.05 16.46 14.11
N ASP A 600 18.89 17.09 14.34
CA ASP A 600 17.77 17.11 13.40
C ASP A 600 18.15 17.81 12.07
N VAL A 601 19.08 18.77 12.13
CA VAL A 601 19.63 19.45 10.95
C VAL A 601 20.82 18.70 10.35
N ILE A 602 21.70 18.17 11.19
CA ILE A 602 22.95 17.55 10.74
C ILE A 602 22.72 16.18 10.11
N CYS A 603 21.91 15.32 10.72
CA CYS A 603 21.76 13.95 10.25
C CYS A 603 21.22 13.84 8.82
N PRO A 604 20.18 14.59 8.41
CA PRO A 604 19.71 14.61 7.03
C PRO A 604 20.73 15.20 6.04
N ASN A 605 21.67 16.00 6.53
CA ASN A 605 22.71 16.66 5.73
C ASN A 605 24.10 16.02 5.91
N ARG A 606 24.18 14.82 6.51
CA ARG A 606 25.43 14.17 6.91
C ARG A 606 26.44 14.03 5.78
N TRP A 607 25.99 13.74 4.55
CA TRP A 607 26.89 13.59 3.41
C TRP A 607 27.55 14.91 2.99
N VAL A 608 26.82 16.03 3.09
CA VAL A 608 27.38 17.36 2.86
C VAL A 608 28.39 17.70 3.94
N LEU A 609 28.07 17.40 5.20
CA LEU A 609 29.01 17.58 6.31
C LEU A 609 30.28 16.75 6.14
N ARG A 610 30.16 15.46 5.78
CA ARG A 610 31.30 14.58 5.48
C ARG A 610 32.17 15.15 4.36
N LEU A 611 31.57 15.67 3.28
CA LEU A 611 32.31 16.27 2.18
C LEU A 611 33.08 17.52 2.66
N ILE A 612 32.42 18.41 3.41
CA ILE A 612 33.07 19.62 3.96
C ILE A 612 34.23 19.23 4.86
N LEU A 613 34.03 18.27 5.77
CA LEU A 613 35.06 17.77 6.68
C LEU A 613 36.21 17.09 5.92
N PHE A 614 35.91 16.33 4.86
CA PHE A 614 36.92 15.70 4.03
C PHE A 614 37.78 16.74 3.28
N ILE A 615 37.15 17.75 2.66
CA ILE A 615 37.85 18.83 1.96
C ILE A 615 38.69 19.65 2.93
N THR A 616 38.15 20.00 4.09
CA THR A 616 38.88 20.77 5.11
C THR A 616 40.04 19.98 5.71
N PHE A 617 39.87 18.68 5.96
CA PHE A 617 40.96 17.80 6.40
C PHE A 617 42.12 17.78 5.40
N TRP A 618 41.84 17.57 4.12
CA TRP A 618 42.87 17.61 3.08
C TRP A 618 43.48 19.01 2.92
N GLY A 619 42.68 20.06 3.09
CA GLY A 619 43.18 21.43 3.16
C GLY A 619 44.20 21.63 4.29
N ILE A 620 43.91 21.11 5.49
CA ILE A 620 44.84 21.15 6.64
C ILE A 620 46.11 20.34 6.32
N VAL A 621 45.98 19.14 5.77
CA VAL A 621 47.13 18.29 5.40
C VAL A 621 48.00 18.96 4.34
N ILE A 622 47.41 19.45 3.25
CA ILE A 622 48.14 20.13 2.16
C ILE A 622 48.82 21.38 2.69
N THR A 623 48.13 22.20 3.50
CA THR A 623 48.71 23.40 4.10
C THR A 623 49.86 23.03 5.05
N GLY A 624 49.69 21.99 5.86
CA GLY A 624 50.72 21.44 6.75
C GLY A 624 51.96 20.97 5.98
N VAL A 625 51.78 20.22 4.89
CA VAL A 625 52.88 19.77 4.03
C VAL A 625 53.51 20.95 3.28
N ALA A 626 52.71 21.87 2.74
CA ALA A 626 53.21 23.06 2.04
C ALA A 626 54.02 23.98 2.97
N SER A 627 53.64 24.08 4.25
CA SER A 627 54.41 24.82 5.27
C SER A 627 55.85 24.32 5.44
N LEU A 628 56.13 23.08 5.02
CA LEU A 628 57.46 22.50 5.03
C LEU A 628 58.37 23.12 3.97
N TRP A 629 57.82 23.66 2.88
CA TRP A 629 58.57 24.15 1.72
C TRP A 629 58.40 25.66 1.51
N LEU A 630 57.23 26.21 1.84
CA LEU A 630 56.86 27.61 1.60
C LEU A 630 56.87 28.43 2.90
N PHE A 631 57.82 29.35 3.01
CA PHE A 631 57.97 30.26 4.17
C PHE A 631 56.71 31.09 4.51
N PRO A 632 55.96 31.69 3.56
CA PRO A 632 54.77 32.48 3.91
C PRO A 632 53.63 31.65 4.51
N VAL A 633 53.46 30.39 4.07
CA VAL A 633 52.43 29.47 4.59
C VAL A 633 52.73 29.09 6.04
N ARG A 634 54.01 29.00 6.40
CA ARG A 634 54.45 28.67 7.76
C ARG A 634 54.04 29.72 8.80
N LYS A 635 54.07 31.00 8.43
CA LYS A 635 53.61 32.08 9.33
C LYS A 635 52.11 31.94 9.66
N VAL A 636 51.33 31.41 8.72
CA VAL A 636 49.90 31.14 8.91
C VAL A 636 49.70 29.93 9.82
N THR A 637 50.45 28.83 9.63
CA THR A 637 50.32 27.62 10.46
C THR A 637 50.75 27.81 11.91
N ASP A 638 51.70 28.72 12.16
CA ASP A 638 52.17 29.04 13.52
C ASP A 638 51.27 30.08 14.24
N SER A 639 50.21 30.56 13.57
CA SER A 639 49.28 31.55 14.12
C SER A 639 48.23 30.93 15.06
N LEU A 640 47.84 31.66 16.10
CA LEU A 640 46.72 31.29 17.00
C LEU A 640 45.40 31.08 16.23
N TRP A 641 45.19 31.81 15.13
CA TRP A 641 44.03 31.64 14.27
C TRP A 641 43.95 30.26 13.62
N PHE A 642 45.10 29.72 13.18
CA PHE A 642 45.17 28.38 12.60
C PHE A 642 44.95 27.31 13.67
N ALA A 643 45.50 27.49 14.86
CA ALA A 643 45.23 26.60 16.00
C ALA A 643 43.74 26.59 16.37
N GLY A 644 43.10 27.76 16.44
CA GLY A 644 41.66 27.90 16.68
C GLY A 644 40.81 27.21 15.59
N PHE A 645 41.20 27.34 14.32
CA PHE A 645 40.55 26.64 13.20
C PHE A 645 40.65 25.12 13.34
N VAL A 646 41.81 24.57 13.73
CA VAL A 646 41.97 23.13 13.95
C VAL A 646 41.13 22.63 15.12
N VAL A 647 41.02 23.41 16.21
CA VAL A 647 40.13 23.08 17.35
C VAL A 647 38.66 23.09 16.93
N LEU A 648 38.24 24.10 16.15
CA LEU A 648 36.88 24.17 15.59
C LEU A 648 36.60 22.97 14.68
N PHE A 649 37.56 22.59 13.83
CA PHE A 649 37.46 21.40 12.99
C PHE A 649 37.32 20.13 13.83
N ALA A 650 38.11 19.98 14.91
CA ALA A 650 37.99 18.85 15.81
C ALA A 650 36.62 18.80 16.52
N ALA A 651 36.07 19.94 16.92
CA ALA A 651 34.73 20.03 17.49
C ALA A 651 33.64 19.63 16.47
N ALA A 652 33.74 20.12 15.22
CA ALA A 652 32.83 19.74 14.14
C ALA A 652 32.95 18.26 13.77
N LEU A 653 34.17 17.70 13.79
CA LEU A 653 34.43 16.28 13.61
C LEU A 653 33.77 15.45 14.73
N MET A 654 33.92 15.85 15.99
CA MET A 654 33.26 15.18 17.13
C MET A 654 31.73 15.21 17.00
N LEU A 655 31.16 16.34 16.60
CA LEU A 655 29.73 16.46 16.36
C LEU A 655 29.25 15.54 15.23
N ALA A 656 30.02 15.46 14.13
CA ALA A 656 29.74 14.55 13.03
C ALA A 656 29.86 13.07 13.46
N LEU A 657 30.84 12.72 14.29
CA LEU A 657 30.99 11.38 14.84
C LEU A 657 29.79 10.98 15.70
N VAL A 658 29.14 11.91 16.40
CA VAL A 658 27.93 11.61 17.20
C VAL A 658 26.68 11.51 16.32
N ALA A 659 26.51 12.42 15.35
CA ALA A 659 25.31 12.47 14.52
C ALA A 659 25.32 11.50 13.32
N ASP A 660 26.41 10.75 13.13
CA ASP A 660 26.57 9.85 11.98
C ASP A 660 26.96 8.41 12.43
N PRO A 661 26.06 7.43 12.27
CA PRO A 661 26.22 6.06 12.78
C PRO A 661 27.42 5.32 12.16
N TYR A 662 27.74 5.63 10.90
CA TYR A 662 28.80 4.97 10.17
C TYR A 662 30.13 5.45 10.71
N TRP A 663 30.26 6.75 10.99
CA TRP A 663 31.43 7.28 11.67
C TRP A 663 31.50 6.88 13.15
N GLN A 664 30.37 6.65 13.83
CA GLN A 664 30.38 6.04 15.17
C GLN A 664 31.05 4.66 15.16
N GLN A 665 30.73 3.80 14.18
CA GLN A 665 31.33 2.47 14.08
C GLN A 665 32.86 2.52 13.89
N TYR A 666 33.37 3.53 13.17
CA TYR A 666 34.80 3.73 12.91
C TYR A 666 35.43 4.84 13.77
N GLN A 667 34.77 5.27 14.84
CA GLN A 667 35.14 6.45 15.62
C GLN A 667 36.59 6.36 16.12
N THR A 668 36.97 5.21 16.68
CA THR A 668 38.32 4.97 17.21
C THR A 668 39.38 5.08 16.12
N LEU A 669 39.14 4.51 14.94
CA LEU A 669 40.07 4.53 13.82
C LEU A 669 40.22 5.94 13.25
N ILE A 670 39.10 6.66 13.06
CA ILE A 670 39.10 8.05 12.56
C ILE A 670 39.88 8.96 13.52
N LEU A 671 39.62 8.86 14.83
CA LEU A 671 40.31 9.66 15.84
C LEU A 671 41.81 9.34 15.92
N LEU A 672 42.18 8.05 15.84
CA LEU A 672 43.60 7.65 15.83
C LEU A 672 44.34 8.17 14.60
N LEU A 673 43.72 8.10 13.42
CA LEU A 673 44.32 8.62 12.18
C LEU A 673 44.49 10.14 12.25
N PHE A 674 43.47 10.86 12.73
CA PHE A 674 43.55 12.30 12.95
C PHE A 674 44.67 12.67 13.93
N ALA A 675 44.73 11.99 15.08
CA ALA A 675 45.78 12.20 16.07
C ALA A 675 47.19 11.92 15.51
N ALA A 676 47.35 10.82 14.76
CA ALA A 676 48.63 10.46 14.14
C ALA A 676 49.11 11.54 13.16
N VAL A 677 48.21 12.10 12.34
CA VAL A 677 48.54 13.19 11.40
C VAL A 677 48.95 14.46 12.15
N VAL A 678 48.20 14.86 13.18
CA VAL A 678 48.53 16.04 14.00
C VAL A 678 49.89 15.88 14.68
N VAL A 679 50.14 14.72 15.29
CA VAL A 679 51.42 14.40 15.94
C VAL A 679 52.56 14.38 14.91
N ALA A 680 52.37 13.78 13.74
CA ALA A 680 53.39 13.75 12.69
C ALA A 680 53.76 15.16 12.22
N ILE A 681 52.78 16.04 12.00
CA ILE A 681 53.01 17.44 11.65
C ILE A 681 53.79 18.15 12.76
N ALA A 682 53.37 18.00 14.02
CA ALA A 682 54.02 18.63 15.17
C ALA A 682 55.47 18.13 15.39
N VAL A 683 55.72 16.83 15.26
CA VAL A 683 57.05 16.22 15.37
C VAL A 683 57.97 16.72 14.25
N LEU A 684 57.49 16.76 13.00
CA LEU A 684 58.27 17.28 11.87
C LEU A 684 58.62 18.76 12.04
N GLN A 685 57.68 19.57 12.54
CA GLN A 685 57.93 20.97 12.89
C GLN A 685 58.99 21.10 14.00
N ARG A 686 58.89 20.27 15.06
CA ARG A 686 59.83 20.28 16.20
C ARG A 686 61.24 19.82 15.83
N ILE A 687 61.38 18.73 15.06
CA ILE A 687 62.69 18.24 14.57
C ILE A 687 63.38 19.33 13.76
N ARG A 688 62.64 20.06 12.91
CA ARG A 688 63.20 21.16 12.11
C ARG A 688 63.54 22.39 12.94
N LYS A 689 62.72 22.74 13.94
CA LYS A 689 63.07 23.81 14.90
C LYS A 689 64.40 23.49 15.60
N ASN A 690 64.53 22.27 16.12
CA ASN A 690 65.75 21.80 16.77
C ASN A 690 66.96 21.73 15.81
N ARG A 691 66.77 21.37 14.53
CA ARG A 691 67.85 21.42 13.53
C ARG A 691 68.34 22.84 13.23
N ARG A 692 67.46 23.84 13.27
CA ARG A 692 67.82 25.26 13.11
C ARG A 692 68.52 25.84 14.33
N GLU A 693 68.10 25.44 15.52
CA GLU A 693 68.80 25.85 16.76
C GLU A 693 70.20 25.22 16.87
N ARG A 694 70.44 24.09 16.20
CA ARG A 694 71.76 23.42 16.15
C ARG A 694 72.65 23.85 14.98
N ASN A 695 72.07 24.29 13.86
CA ASN A 695 72.76 24.91 12.72
C ASN A 695 72.12 26.29 12.46
N PRO A 696 72.51 27.33 13.22
CA PRO A 696 71.91 28.67 13.14
C PRO A 696 72.09 29.34 11.78
#